data_AF-A0AAW5TRJ8-F1
#
_entry.id   AF-A0AAW5TRJ8-F1
#
_cell.length_a   1.000
_cell.length_b   1.000
_cell.length_c   1.000
_cell.angle_alpha   90.00
_cell.angle_beta   90.00
_cell.angle_gamma   90.00
#
_symmetry.space_group_name_H-M   'P 1'
#
loop_
_entity.id
_entity.type
_entity.pdbx_description
1 polymer ?
#
loop_
_entity_poly.entity_id
_entity_poly.type
_entity_poly.pdbx_seq_one_letter_code
_entity_poly.pdbx_strand_id
1 'polypeptide(L)'
;MKKLKLIGSIGLMLFIGGGVYATHASAMERHAVYFDRNYGGKSMVPDEKNMAKSEFTNTIDPYSKFQIVDASQSKQDVINALESTFANSKEEDINYLVFHSHGWSGGIIDFTFSELRSILDQYKGHFVLVLSACNSGGMINKIENSFKKAFLEPRSKMGEFKDSKYNVFCACTKNQSAYNNGKYGWFIKAYFDASKIGKNDFLNADYNHDGMITASELSQYLEKNGKAGDATPVSQIVEPDLPLFVRSRFMFNFYGIGTSSGQDTHIAQLRYNNNRTVTIQTYSCKPHPYFKNIYASIRAVDASGGSIFTKDFRGTDQVKSEAETFNFPEGSYLMIYHAEGNSKRFTSSYDQELKQHPGTTYYYVVHNNKLIQTDKIPVQKNSIRLNLKGTDSYLYVENRNLYGNTATVGSSMTITKNGKTVSQASDNKFTDTELKAGDTFTIQPINNSTWQDIPVTNRSSLGTFDSSAKYTFKVNNDGSISHVATEKNPAQNKSICLNLKGTGSYVFVENGNLYGNTATVGSSMTITKNGKTVSQASDNKFTDAELKAGDTFTIQPINNSTWQDIPVTNRSSLGTFDSSAKYTFKVNNDGSISHVATEKNPAQNKSICLNLKGTGSYVFVENGNLYGNTATVGSSMTITKNGKTVSQASDNKFTDAELKAGDTFTIQPINNSTWQDIPVTNRSSLGTFDSSAKYTFKVNNDGSISHVATEKNPAQNKSICLNLKGTGSYVFVENGNLYGNTATVGSSMTITKNGKTVSQASDNKFTDAELKAGDTFTIQPINNSTWQDIPVTDRNSLGTFDSSAKYTFKVNNDGSISLVATEENPAQNNSIHLNKSNGLSEVYRLYNPNSGEHFYTQNFYEKNNLQNVGWRYEGIGWMTASSGQPVYRVYNPNARGGDHYYTLSKWEAQQLVNKGWRWDNNGAPAFYSNGSKNLYVAYNPNAVSGSHNYTTSSYEQNYLLKIGWIYGAIAWKVN
;
A
#
# COMPACT_ATOMS: atom_id res chain seq x y z
N MET A 1 34.93 17.04 37.16
CA MET A 1 33.82 16.40 37.91
C MET A 1 32.81 17.49 38.27
N LYS A 2 31.54 17.30 37.85
CA LYS A 2 30.34 18.18 37.89
C LYS A 2 29.83 18.43 36.46
N LYS A 3 29.27 17.35 35.88
CA LYS A 3 28.60 17.30 34.57
C LYS A 3 27.14 17.76 34.70
N LEU A 4 26.70 18.53 33.72
CA LEU A 4 25.37 18.60 33.10
C LEU A 4 24.17 18.07 33.92
N LYS A 5 23.36 18.99 34.46
CA LYS A 5 21.90 18.84 34.67
C LYS A 5 21.26 20.22 34.58
N LEU A 6 20.96 20.68 33.37
CA LEU A 6 19.96 21.71 33.10
C LEU A 6 19.59 21.60 31.62
N ILE A 7 18.30 21.67 31.31
CA ILE A 7 17.63 21.40 30.02
C ILE A 7 17.23 19.93 29.84
N GLY A 8 16.04 19.57 30.33
CA GLY A 8 15.51 18.21 30.19
C GLY A 8 14.16 17.97 30.88
N SER A 9 13.15 18.81 30.61
CA SER A 9 11.72 18.50 30.82
C SER A 9 10.87 19.60 30.19
N ILE A 10 9.79 19.23 29.48
CA ILE A 10 8.81 20.04 28.70
C ILE A 10 8.95 19.97 27.16
N GLY A 11 9.97 19.31 26.61
CA GLY A 11 10.17 19.23 25.14
C GLY A 11 10.11 17.83 24.53
N LEU A 12 9.11 16.98 24.83
CA LEU A 12 8.92 15.73 24.08
C LEU A 12 7.50 15.14 24.21
N MET A 13 6.51 15.73 23.55
CA MET A 13 5.33 14.98 23.08
C MET A 13 4.92 15.55 21.72
N LEU A 14 5.50 14.97 20.65
CA LEU A 14 4.89 14.71 19.34
C LEU A 14 5.96 14.09 18.41
N PHE A 15 5.71 12.82 18.04
CA PHE A 15 6.30 12.00 16.97
C PHE A 15 7.80 11.62 17.01
N ILE A 16 8.08 10.34 17.27
CA ILE A 16 9.04 9.53 16.48
C ILE A 16 8.46 8.12 16.31
N GLY A 17 8.59 7.58 15.10
CA GLY A 17 7.91 6.40 14.58
C GLY A 17 8.35 5.03 15.10
N GLY A 18 7.76 4.02 14.46
CA GLY A 18 7.70 2.64 14.91
C GLY A 18 9.04 1.97 15.23
N GLY A 19 9.00 1.22 16.32
CA GLY A 19 9.97 0.23 16.74
C GLY A 19 9.32 -0.59 17.86
N VAL A 20 9.37 -1.91 17.72
CA VAL A 20 8.71 -2.89 18.59
C VAL A 20 9.06 -2.66 20.06
N TYR A 21 8.11 -2.22 20.88
CA TYR A 21 8.12 -2.41 22.34
C TYR A 21 6.70 -2.64 22.85
N ALA A 22 6.39 -3.90 23.17
CA ALA A 22 5.32 -4.24 24.07
C ALA A 22 5.79 -3.95 25.50
N THR A 23 5.36 -2.83 26.09
CA THR A 23 5.15 -2.67 27.55
C THR A 23 4.23 -1.47 27.80
N HIS A 24 2.96 -1.74 28.12
CA HIS A 24 2.01 -0.92 28.87
C HIS A 24 2.24 0.60 28.89
N ALA A 25 1.76 1.32 27.87
CA ALA A 25 1.35 2.72 28.09
C ALA A 25 0.04 2.68 28.89
N SER A 26 0.08 3.03 30.18
CA SER A 26 -1.15 3.13 30.98
C SER A 26 -1.97 4.34 30.55
N ALA A 27 -3.29 4.19 30.49
CA ALA A 27 -4.20 5.33 30.30
C ALA A 27 -3.97 6.37 31.41
N MET A 28 -4.02 7.65 31.06
CA MET A 28 -3.99 8.77 32.00
C MET A 28 -5.11 8.63 33.04
N GLU A 29 -4.77 8.60 34.32
CA GLU A 29 -5.72 8.44 35.42
C GLU A 29 -6.08 9.81 36.03
N ARG A 30 -7.33 9.91 36.52
CA ARG A 30 -7.82 11.10 37.24
C ARG A 30 -8.00 10.75 38.70
N HIS A 31 -7.33 11.49 39.57
CA HIS A 31 -7.45 11.33 41.01
C HIS A 31 -8.05 12.58 41.64
N ALA A 32 -8.93 12.46 42.63
CA ALA A 32 -9.54 13.63 43.26
C ALA A 32 -9.56 13.59 44.78
N VAL A 33 -9.32 14.74 45.39
CA VAL A 33 -9.65 14.98 46.79
C VAL A 33 -10.57 16.19 46.85
N TYR A 34 -11.74 15.98 47.45
CA TYR A 34 -12.62 17.07 47.86
C TYR A 34 -12.58 17.22 49.38
N PHE A 35 -12.51 18.45 49.86
CA PHE A 35 -12.75 18.73 51.28
C PHE A 35 -13.37 20.10 51.47
N ASP A 36 -14.20 20.23 52.50
CA ASP A 36 -14.74 21.51 52.93
C ASP A 36 -14.41 21.77 54.41
N ARG A 37 -14.20 23.03 54.80
CA ARG A 37 -13.84 23.34 56.20
C ARG A 37 -14.34 24.70 56.67
N ASN A 38 -15.12 24.68 57.75
CA ASN A 38 -15.54 25.88 58.48
C ASN A 38 -14.80 26.02 59.82
N TYR A 39 -14.83 27.22 60.41
CA TYR A 39 -14.37 27.42 61.78
C TYR A 39 -15.15 26.52 62.75
N GLY A 40 -14.44 25.77 63.58
CA GLY A 40 -15.04 24.85 64.57
C GLY A 40 -15.34 23.43 64.07
N GLY A 41 -14.77 22.99 62.94
CA GLY A 41 -14.84 21.58 62.50
C GLY A 41 -16.20 21.16 61.95
N LYS A 42 -16.94 22.09 61.34
CA LYS A 42 -18.24 21.85 60.70
C LYS A 42 -18.14 22.07 59.20
N SER A 43 -18.99 21.39 58.45
CA SER A 43 -19.10 21.57 57.00
C SER A 43 -19.51 23.01 56.69
N MET A 44 -18.90 23.62 55.67
CA MET A 44 -19.33 24.94 55.20
C MET A 44 -20.69 24.83 54.54
N VAL A 45 -20.88 23.77 53.74
CA VAL A 45 -22.13 23.50 53.04
C VAL A 45 -22.31 21.98 52.81
N PRO A 46 -23.29 21.33 53.46
CA PRO A 46 -23.48 19.87 53.35
C PRO A 46 -23.77 19.35 51.93
N ASP A 47 -24.51 20.10 51.11
CA ASP A 47 -24.94 19.63 49.77
C ASP A 47 -23.77 19.51 48.78
N GLU A 48 -22.68 20.25 48.97
CA GLU A 48 -21.52 20.21 48.07
C GLU A 48 -20.77 18.88 48.14
N LYS A 49 -20.79 18.18 49.29
CA LYS A 49 -20.24 16.82 49.40
C LYS A 49 -20.99 15.85 48.49
N ASN A 50 -22.31 15.99 48.39
CA ASN A 50 -23.12 15.17 47.50
C ASN A 50 -22.84 15.52 46.03
N MET A 51 -22.57 16.79 45.73
CA MET A 51 -22.17 17.22 44.39
C MET A 51 -20.79 16.64 44.01
N ALA A 52 -19.81 16.72 44.91
CA ALA A 52 -18.49 16.13 44.72
C ALA A 52 -18.58 14.61 44.52
N LYS A 53 -19.37 13.91 45.35
CA LYS A 53 -19.62 12.48 45.18
C LYS A 53 -20.26 12.17 43.83
N SER A 54 -21.30 12.91 43.45
CA SER A 54 -21.97 12.75 42.16
C SER A 54 -21.01 12.94 40.99
N GLU A 55 -20.11 13.93 41.07
CA GLU A 55 -19.12 14.18 40.03
C GLU A 55 -18.06 13.09 39.98
N PHE A 56 -17.48 12.73 41.13
CA PHE A 56 -16.37 11.78 41.16
C PHE A 56 -16.79 10.35 40.83
N THR A 57 -18.08 10.02 41.03
CA THR A 57 -18.68 8.74 40.62
C THR A 57 -19.40 8.78 39.28
N ASN A 58 -19.34 9.91 38.55
CA ASN A 58 -20.09 10.08 37.30
C ASN A 58 -19.69 9.00 36.26
N THR A 59 -20.68 8.41 35.60
CA THR A 59 -20.50 7.34 34.60
C THR A 59 -19.92 7.85 33.28
N ILE A 60 -19.86 9.17 33.10
CA ILE A 60 -19.41 9.83 31.87
C ILE A 60 -17.89 10.02 31.84
N ASP A 61 -17.20 10.18 32.96
CA ASP A 61 -15.73 10.28 33.02
C ASP A 61 -15.24 10.09 34.48
N PRO A 62 -15.26 8.84 34.99
CA PRO A 62 -15.07 8.59 36.42
C PRO A 62 -13.63 8.82 36.87
N TYR A 63 -13.47 9.25 38.11
CA TYR A 63 -12.17 9.37 38.76
C TYR A 63 -11.69 7.99 39.21
N SER A 64 -10.49 7.59 38.81
CA SER A 64 -9.88 6.29 39.14
C SER A 64 -9.74 6.10 40.66
N LYS A 65 -9.50 7.20 41.38
CA LYS A 65 -9.38 7.22 42.82
C LYS A 65 -9.85 8.56 43.37
N PHE A 66 -10.66 8.56 44.41
CA PHE A 66 -11.03 9.80 45.07
C PHE A 66 -11.27 9.66 46.57
N GLN A 67 -11.15 10.78 47.27
CA GLN A 67 -11.50 10.92 48.68
C GLN A 67 -12.38 12.16 48.89
N ILE A 68 -13.35 12.05 49.79
CA ILE A 68 -14.16 13.17 50.26
C ILE A 68 -13.91 13.27 51.76
N VAL A 69 -13.16 14.31 52.15
CA VAL A 69 -12.79 14.54 53.55
C VAL A 69 -13.87 15.41 54.20
N ASP A 70 -14.39 14.95 55.33
CA ASP A 70 -15.39 15.68 56.10
C ASP A 70 -14.74 16.82 56.90
N ALA A 71 -15.41 17.97 56.96
CA ALA A 71 -15.03 19.10 57.80
C ALA A 71 -14.83 18.81 59.30
N SER A 72 -15.35 17.68 59.82
CA SER A 72 -15.07 17.21 61.19
C SER A 72 -13.67 16.61 61.36
N GLN A 73 -12.99 16.30 60.26
CA GLN A 73 -11.68 15.66 60.26
C GLN A 73 -10.55 16.67 60.43
N SER A 74 -9.45 16.21 61.00
CA SER A 74 -8.29 17.03 61.35
C SER A 74 -7.47 17.45 60.12
N LYS A 75 -6.56 18.42 60.30
CA LYS A 75 -5.55 18.75 59.28
C LYS A 75 -4.77 17.50 58.82
N GLN A 76 -4.48 16.58 59.74
CA GLN A 76 -3.75 15.36 59.42
C GLN A 76 -4.57 14.40 58.54
N ASP A 77 -5.89 14.35 58.73
CA ASP A 77 -6.76 13.52 57.89
C ASP A 77 -6.80 14.02 56.44
N VAL A 78 -6.75 15.34 56.24
CA VAL A 78 -6.59 15.93 54.90
C VAL A 78 -5.26 15.48 54.29
N ILE A 79 -4.15 15.53 55.05
CA ILE A 79 -2.84 15.07 54.57
C ILE A 79 -2.87 13.57 54.22
N ASN A 80 -3.48 12.74 55.07
CA ASN A 80 -3.62 11.30 54.82
C ASN A 80 -4.47 11.02 53.57
N ALA A 81 -5.51 11.83 53.31
CA ALA A 81 -6.33 11.73 52.11
C ALA A 81 -5.53 12.10 50.85
N LEU A 82 -4.72 13.17 50.90
CA LEU A 82 -3.81 13.56 49.83
C LEU A 82 -2.79 12.45 49.54
N GLU A 83 -2.13 11.93 50.58
CA GLU A 83 -1.13 10.86 50.44
C GLU A 83 -1.75 9.59 49.86
N SER A 84 -2.84 9.10 50.47
CA SER A 84 -3.50 7.89 49.99
C SER A 84 -4.01 8.03 48.57
N THR A 85 -4.43 9.22 48.15
CA THR A 85 -4.99 9.44 46.80
C THR A 85 -3.90 9.65 45.75
N PHE A 86 -2.87 10.46 46.04
CA PHE A 86 -1.93 10.94 45.04
C PHE A 86 -0.55 10.26 45.06
N ALA A 87 -0.18 9.50 46.09
CA ALA A 87 1.17 8.93 46.23
C ALA A 87 1.61 8.05 45.05
N ASN A 88 0.66 7.38 44.37
CA ASN A 88 0.93 6.48 43.25
C ASN A 88 0.66 7.11 41.87
N SER A 89 0.42 8.42 41.81
CA SER A 89 0.20 9.11 40.54
C SER A 89 1.47 9.04 39.67
N LYS A 90 1.27 9.01 38.36
CA LYS A 90 2.32 9.05 37.33
C LYS A 90 2.49 10.47 36.82
N GLU A 91 3.52 10.72 36.01
CA GLU A 91 3.79 12.07 35.47
C GLU A 91 2.69 12.52 34.51
N GLU A 92 2.03 11.56 33.85
CA GLU A 92 0.93 11.77 32.94
C GLU A 92 -0.45 11.93 33.62
N ASP A 93 -0.60 11.59 34.90
CA ASP A 93 -1.90 11.64 35.60
C ASP A 93 -2.33 13.07 35.95
N ILE A 94 -3.64 13.25 36.15
CA ILE A 94 -4.21 14.53 36.59
C ILE A 94 -4.83 14.40 37.99
N ASN A 95 -4.30 15.19 38.92
CA ASN A 95 -4.72 15.24 40.32
C ASN A 95 -5.57 16.48 40.58
N TYR A 96 -6.80 16.28 41.05
CA TYR A 96 -7.77 17.33 41.32
C TYR A 96 -7.85 17.56 42.83
N LEU A 97 -7.60 18.79 43.25
CA LEU A 97 -7.84 19.21 44.62
C LEU A 97 -8.90 20.29 44.62
N VAL A 98 -10.10 19.93 45.09
CA VAL A 98 -11.26 20.82 45.15
C VAL A 98 -11.56 21.14 46.60
N PHE A 99 -11.58 22.42 46.96
CA PHE A 99 -11.80 22.79 48.35
C PHE A 99 -12.61 24.07 48.54
N HIS A 100 -13.48 24.01 49.53
CA HIS A 100 -14.28 25.14 50.03
C HIS A 100 -13.87 25.43 51.47
N SER A 101 -13.32 26.61 51.72
CA SER A 101 -12.84 26.99 53.06
C SER A 101 -12.96 28.49 53.30
N HIS A 102 -12.71 28.93 54.53
CA HIS A 102 -12.33 30.32 54.77
C HIS A 102 -10.88 30.54 54.36
N GLY A 103 -10.58 31.75 53.89
CA GLY A 103 -9.26 32.09 53.38
C GLY A 103 -8.82 33.49 53.78
N TRP A 104 -7.50 33.65 53.85
CA TRP A 104 -6.82 34.93 53.97
C TRP A 104 -5.82 35.07 52.82
N SER A 105 -5.15 36.22 52.74
CA SER A 105 -4.26 36.55 51.62
C SER A 105 -3.09 35.58 51.38
N GLY A 106 -2.76 34.68 52.31
CA GLY A 106 -1.63 33.76 52.22
C GLY A 106 -1.99 32.29 52.49
N GLY A 107 -3.27 31.95 52.58
CA GLY A 107 -3.68 30.57 52.87
C GLY A 107 -5.17 30.39 53.10
N ILE A 108 -5.50 29.15 53.44
CA ILE A 108 -6.82 28.68 53.82
C ILE A 108 -6.78 28.10 55.22
N ILE A 109 -7.94 27.84 55.84
CA ILE A 109 -7.97 27.12 57.12
C ILE A 109 -7.05 25.88 57.05
N ASP A 110 -6.20 25.74 58.09
CA ASP A 110 -5.15 24.74 58.28
C ASP A 110 -3.87 24.87 57.45
N PHE A 111 -3.88 25.50 56.28
CA PHE A 111 -2.71 25.50 55.39
C PHE A 111 -2.35 26.90 54.91
N THR A 112 -1.08 27.26 55.07
CA THR A 112 -0.50 28.31 54.22
C THR A 112 -0.35 27.79 52.79
N PHE A 113 -0.42 28.65 51.78
CA PHE A 113 -0.21 28.22 50.39
C PHE A 113 1.18 27.60 50.17
N SER A 114 2.21 28.11 50.85
CA SER A 114 3.57 27.55 50.79
C SER A 114 3.65 26.15 51.40
N GLU A 115 2.93 25.89 52.48
CA GLU A 115 2.86 24.57 53.10
C GLU A 115 2.11 23.59 52.21
N LEU A 116 0.96 23.98 51.68
CA LEU A 116 0.18 23.15 50.76
C LEU A 116 1.00 22.80 49.52
N ARG A 117 1.70 23.77 48.93
CA ARG A 117 2.59 23.52 47.79
C ARG A 117 3.68 22.51 48.13
N SER A 118 4.31 22.65 49.30
CA SER A 118 5.37 21.74 49.75
C SER A 118 4.87 20.30 49.94
N ILE A 119 3.59 20.11 50.25
CA ILE A 119 2.94 18.79 50.30
C ILE A 119 2.70 18.26 48.89
N LEU A 120 2.07 19.06 48.01
CA LEU A 120 1.70 18.63 46.66
C LEU A 120 2.91 18.41 45.73
N ASP A 121 4.00 19.15 45.92
CA ASP A 121 5.23 19.01 45.14
C ASP A 121 5.87 17.62 45.29
N GLN A 122 5.54 16.88 46.35
CA GLN A 122 6.03 15.52 46.59
C GLN A 122 5.39 14.47 45.67
N TYR A 123 4.21 14.74 45.12
CA TYR A 123 3.47 13.81 44.28
C TYR A 123 3.69 14.11 42.79
N LYS A 124 3.69 13.08 41.96
CA LYS A 124 3.80 13.22 40.49
C LYS A 124 2.46 13.58 39.87
N GLY A 125 2.49 13.99 38.60
CA GLY A 125 1.30 14.33 37.82
C GLY A 125 0.98 15.82 37.86
N HIS A 126 0.07 16.21 36.97
CA HIS A 126 -0.40 17.58 36.84
C HIS A 126 -1.50 17.87 37.86
N PHE A 127 -1.52 19.07 38.43
CA PHE A 127 -2.50 19.44 39.44
C PHE A 127 -3.53 20.45 38.93
N VAL A 128 -4.80 20.15 39.19
CA VAL A 128 -5.93 21.04 38.99
C VAL A 128 -6.46 21.44 40.36
N LEU A 129 -6.20 22.69 40.75
CA LEU A 129 -6.59 23.23 42.05
C LEU A 129 -7.82 24.11 41.87
N VAL A 130 -8.90 23.79 42.58
CA VAL A 130 -10.16 24.55 42.53
C VAL A 130 -10.49 25.02 43.93
N LEU A 131 -10.39 26.33 44.14
CA LEU A 131 -10.44 26.95 45.45
C LEU A 131 -11.59 27.96 45.57
N SER A 132 -12.54 27.66 46.46
CA SER A 132 -13.55 28.60 46.93
C SER A 132 -13.27 29.07 48.35
N ALA A 133 -12.61 30.22 48.48
CA ALA A 133 -12.31 30.88 49.75
C ALA A 133 -12.11 32.38 49.54
N CYS A 134 -12.33 33.18 50.60
CA CYS A 134 -11.99 34.59 50.60
C CYS A 134 -10.49 34.79 50.30
N ASN A 135 -10.14 35.79 49.49
CA ASN A 135 -8.78 36.10 49.06
C ASN A 135 -8.04 34.97 48.32
N SER A 136 -8.77 34.00 47.77
CA SER A 136 -8.20 32.83 47.08
C SER A 136 -7.23 33.17 45.96
N GLY A 137 -7.45 34.26 45.22
CA GLY A 137 -6.51 34.75 44.19
C GLY A 137 -5.09 35.08 44.71
N GLY A 138 -4.88 35.16 46.03
CA GLY A 138 -3.54 35.22 46.62
C GLY A 138 -2.66 34.00 46.33
N MET A 139 -3.26 32.88 45.93
CA MET A 139 -2.58 31.65 45.52
C MET A 139 -1.74 31.83 44.23
N ILE A 140 -2.16 32.74 43.34
CA ILE A 140 -1.56 32.97 42.00
C ILE A 140 -1.05 34.39 41.76
N ASN A 141 -1.51 35.40 42.52
CA ASN A 141 -1.07 36.79 42.36
C ASN A 141 0.15 37.12 43.24
N LYS A 142 1.26 37.64 42.67
CA LYS A 142 2.40 38.23 43.41
C LYS A 142 2.17 39.72 43.71
N ILE A 143 2.81 40.23 44.77
CA ILE A 143 2.88 41.67 45.05
C ILE A 143 3.80 42.34 44.02
N GLU A 144 3.30 43.34 43.29
CA GLU A 144 4.16 44.40 42.75
C GLU A 144 4.60 45.29 43.92
N ASN A 145 5.91 45.37 44.13
CA ASN A 145 6.51 46.21 45.16
C ASN A 145 6.08 47.67 44.98
N SER A 146 5.17 48.15 45.82
CA SER A 146 5.10 49.56 46.16
C SER A 146 5.09 49.71 47.67
N PHE A 147 6.09 50.48 48.13
CA PHE A 147 6.47 50.76 49.50
C PHE A 147 5.32 50.84 50.52
N LYS A 148 5.35 49.97 51.54
CA LYS A 148 5.38 50.37 52.96
C LYS A 148 5.69 49.19 53.87
N LYS A 149 6.77 49.36 54.64
CA LYS A 149 7.18 48.52 55.76
C LYS A 149 6.42 49.01 57.00
N ALA A 150 5.48 48.24 57.50
CA ALA A 150 4.99 48.35 58.88
C ALA A 150 4.42 47.00 59.31
N PHE A 151 5.15 46.32 60.19
CA PHE A 151 4.69 45.32 61.16
C PHE A 151 3.39 44.58 60.81
N LEU A 152 3.47 43.40 60.21
CA LEU A 152 2.55 42.24 60.38
C LEU A 152 3.14 41.00 59.66
N GLU A 153 3.51 40.00 60.46
CA GLU A 153 3.87 38.57 60.23
C GLU A 153 4.80 38.09 59.07
N PRO A 154 5.84 37.25 59.35
CA PRO A 154 6.75 36.67 58.34
C PRO A 154 6.19 35.57 57.41
N ARG A 155 4.88 35.35 57.31
CA ARG A 155 4.34 34.05 56.84
C ARG A 155 3.47 34.02 55.58
N SER A 156 3.22 35.12 54.88
CA SER A 156 2.36 35.12 53.68
C SER A 156 3.17 35.33 52.38
N LYS A 157 3.66 34.24 51.78
CA LYS A 157 4.12 34.28 50.38
C LYS A 157 2.93 34.11 49.45
N MET A 158 2.80 34.99 48.46
CA MET A 158 1.70 35.02 47.50
C MET A 158 2.18 34.61 46.10
N GLY A 159 1.31 34.00 45.30
CA GLY A 159 1.66 33.48 43.98
C GLY A 159 2.53 32.21 44.00
N GLU A 160 2.40 31.41 45.07
CA GLU A 160 3.16 30.17 45.26
C GLU A 160 2.88 29.13 44.17
N PHE A 161 1.69 29.14 43.58
CA PHE A 161 1.28 28.16 42.58
C PHE A 161 1.48 28.62 41.14
N LYS A 162 2.21 29.73 40.91
CA LYS A 162 2.60 30.21 39.57
C LYS A 162 3.73 29.39 38.96
N ASP A 163 3.41 28.15 38.65
CA ASP A 163 4.30 27.09 38.21
C ASP A 163 3.56 26.19 37.19
N SER A 164 4.28 25.66 36.19
CA SER A 164 3.72 24.84 35.10
C SER A 164 3.09 23.53 35.57
N LYS A 165 3.32 23.11 36.81
CA LYS A 165 2.68 21.91 37.39
C LYS A 165 1.21 22.12 37.79
N TYR A 166 0.74 23.37 37.83
CA TYR A 166 -0.56 23.71 38.43
C TYR A 166 -1.44 24.55 37.51
N ASN A 167 -2.61 24.00 37.15
CA ASN A 167 -3.77 24.80 36.76
C ASN A 167 -4.55 25.17 38.02
N VAL A 168 -4.81 26.46 38.22
CA VAL A 168 -5.41 26.96 39.46
C VAL A 168 -6.62 27.82 39.15
N PHE A 169 -7.74 27.54 39.79
CA PHE A 169 -9.01 28.26 39.65
C PHE A 169 -9.44 28.76 41.02
N CYS A 170 -9.61 30.08 41.16
CA CYS A 170 -9.96 30.74 42.41
C CYS A 170 -11.29 31.48 42.28
N ALA A 171 -12.12 31.40 43.31
CA ALA A 171 -13.44 32.03 43.31
C ALA A 171 -13.42 33.57 43.28
N CYS A 172 -12.33 34.20 43.69
CA CYS A 172 -12.22 35.66 43.76
C CYS A 172 -10.77 36.14 43.63
N THR A 173 -10.56 37.42 43.31
CA THR A 173 -9.23 38.03 43.30
C THR A 173 -8.66 38.16 44.71
N LYS A 174 -7.40 38.62 44.81
CA LYS A 174 -6.86 39.16 46.07
C LYS A 174 -7.78 40.28 46.58
N ASN A 175 -8.10 40.29 47.88
CA ASN A 175 -8.94 41.28 48.58
C ASN A 175 -10.45 41.22 48.29
N GLN A 176 -10.97 40.07 47.86
CA GLN A 176 -12.40 39.86 47.68
C GLN A 176 -12.89 38.67 48.53
N SER A 177 -14.19 38.67 48.82
CA SER A 177 -14.86 37.58 49.52
C SER A 177 -15.42 36.56 48.54
N ALA A 178 -15.37 35.27 48.90
CA ALA A 178 -16.13 34.24 48.22
C ALA A 178 -17.48 34.08 48.93
N TYR A 179 -18.57 33.97 48.16
CA TYR A 179 -19.93 33.94 48.70
C TYR A 179 -20.58 32.57 48.55
N ASN A 180 -21.41 32.20 49.52
CA ASN A 180 -22.30 31.05 49.49
C ASN A 180 -23.73 31.47 49.90
N ASN A 181 -24.72 30.64 49.60
CA ASN A 181 -26.14 30.91 49.92
C ASN A 181 -26.69 29.97 51.01
N GLY A 182 -25.82 29.32 51.79
CA GLY A 182 -26.19 28.30 52.77
C GLY A 182 -26.51 26.90 52.20
N LYS A 183 -26.74 26.77 50.88
CA LYS A 183 -26.92 25.48 50.18
C LYS A 183 -25.75 25.09 49.28
N TYR A 184 -24.97 26.06 48.80
CA TYR A 184 -23.70 25.85 48.11
C TYR A 184 -22.96 27.19 47.96
N GLY A 185 -21.65 27.11 47.74
CA GLY A 185 -20.82 28.15 47.17
C GLY A 185 -21.08 28.25 45.67
N TRP A 186 -21.29 29.47 45.18
CA TRP A 186 -21.61 29.71 43.78
C TRP A 186 -20.51 29.21 42.83
N PHE A 187 -19.26 29.43 43.21
CA PHE A 187 -18.10 29.00 42.44
C PHE A 187 -17.95 27.48 42.38
N ILE A 188 -18.09 26.78 43.51
CA ILE A 188 -18.03 25.31 43.58
C ILE A 188 -19.17 24.67 42.79
N LYS A 189 -20.37 25.25 42.88
CA LYS A 189 -21.50 24.79 42.07
C LYS A 189 -21.23 24.96 40.59
N ALA A 190 -20.71 26.11 40.15
CA ALA A 190 -20.36 26.33 38.76
C ALA A 190 -19.31 25.33 38.29
N TYR A 191 -18.28 25.06 39.08
CA TYR A 191 -17.28 24.04 38.77
C TYR A 191 -17.91 22.65 38.54
N PHE A 192 -18.74 22.16 39.47
CA PHE A 192 -19.39 20.86 39.31
C PHE A 192 -20.47 20.84 38.22
N ASP A 193 -21.04 21.98 37.85
CA ASP A 193 -21.99 22.06 36.74
C ASP A 193 -21.32 22.15 35.38
N ALA A 194 -20.06 22.57 35.31
CA ALA A 194 -19.31 22.74 34.06
C ALA A 194 -19.29 21.45 33.23
N SER A 195 -19.08 20.30 33.87
CA SER A 195 -19.03 18.97 33.27
C SER A 195 -20.39 18.26 33.15
N LYS A 196 -21.50 18.92 33.51
CA LYS A 196 -22.84 18.35 33.33
C LYS A 196 -23.36 18.58 31.92
N ILE A 197 -24.19 17.65 31.45
CA ILE A 197 -24.87 17.78 30.16
C ILE A 197 -25.92 18.90 30.27
N GLY A 198 -25.74 19.94 29.47
CA GLY A 198 -26.65 21.06 29.32
C GLY A 198 -27.83 20.75 28.40
N LYS A 199 -28.69 21.75 28.17
CA LYS A 199 -29.92 21.61 27.37
C LYS A 199 -29.69 21.29 25.88
N ASN A 200 -28.48 21.54 25.39
CA ASN A 200 -28.09 21.31 23.99
C ASN A 200 -27.33 19.98 23.81
N ASP A 201 -27.40 19.08 24.79
CA ASP A 201 -26.65 17.82 24.85
C ASP A 201 -25.11 17.95 24.92
N PHE A 202 -24.54 19.15 25.04
CA PHE A 202 -23.10 19.40 25.28
C PHE A 202 -22.78 19.55 26.78
N LEU A 203 -21.50 19.46 27.15
CA LEU A 203 -21.08 19.84 28.50
C LEU A 203 -21.28 21.37 28.66
N ASN A 204 -21.69 21.83 29.83
CA ASN A 204 -22.03 23.25 30.02
C ASN A 204 -20.87 24.22 29.75
N ALA A 205 -19.62 23.79 29.97
CA ALA A 205 -18.43 24.60 29.73
C ALA A 205 -17.72 24.31 28.40
N ASP A 206 -18.17 23.31 27.63
CA ASP A 206 -17.62 22.97 26.31
C ASP A 206 -18.20 23.97 25.29
N TYR A 207 -17.45 25.05 25.00
CA TYR A 207 -17.92 26.14 24.17
C TYR A 207 -17.67 25.91 22.68
N ASN A 208 -16.63 25.15 22.36
CA ASN A 208 -16.30 24.81 20.98
C ASN A 208 -17.05 23.55 20.48
N HIS A 209 -17.75 22.85 21.40
CA HIS A 209 -18.54 21.66 21.17
C HIS A 209 -17.73 20.44 20.68
N ASP A 210 -16.45 20.34 21.07
CA ASP A 210 -15.55 19.24 20.72
C ASP A 210 -15.62 18.05 21.70
N GLY A 211 -16.48 18.15 22.72
CA GLY A 211 -16.68 17.12 23.73
C GLY A 211 -15.61 17.13 24.83
N MET A 212 -14.72 18.11 24.85
CA MET A 212 -13.73 18.34 25.89
C MET A 212 -14.02 19.69 26.57
N ILE A 213 -13.58 19.83 27.81
CA ILE A 213 -13.49 21.12 28.49
C ILE A 213 -12.02 21.33 28.78
N THR A 214 -11.40 22.30 28.11
CA THR A 214 -10.03 22.71 28.41
C THR A 214 -9.93 23.57 29.68
N ALA A 215 -8.72 23.85 30.16
CA ALA A 215 -8.55 24.74 31.30
C ALA A 215 -9.02 26.17 30.97
N SER A 216 -8.86 26.62 29.71
CA SER A 216 -9.39 27.91 29.24
C SER A 216 -10.91 27.96 29.22
N GLU A 217 -11.55 26.93 28.68
CA GLU A 217 -13.02 26.85 28.61
C GLU A 217 -13.65 26.77 30.01
N LEU A 218 -13.04 25.98 30.91
CA LEU A 218 -13.44 25.94 32.31
C LEU A 218 -13.29 27.31 32.96
N SER A 219 -12.18 28.02 32.73
CA SER A 219 -11.98 29.36 33.27
C SER A 219 -13.07 30.33 32.79
N GLN A 220 -13.32 30.38 31.48
CA GLN A 220 -14.36 31.21 30.89
C GLN A 220 -15.74 30.90 31.46
N TYR A 221 -16.06 29.61 31.64
CA TYR A 221 -17.32 29.19 32.25
C TYR A 221 -17.43 29.62 33.71
N LEU A 222 -16.35 29.48 34.49
CA LEU A 222 -16.31 29.86 35.89
C LEU A 222 -16.38 31.38 36.10
N GLU A 223 -15.74 32.18 35.24
CA GLU A 223 -15.87 33.64 35.25
C GLU A 223 -17.32 34.10 35.04
N LYS A 224 -18.03 33.41 34.14
CA LYS A 224 -19.42 33.74 33.80
C LYS A 224 -20.42 33.24 34.83
N ASN A 225 -20.25 32.02 35.34
CA ASN A 225 -21.29 31.31 36.11
C ASN A 225 -20.93 31.13 37.59
N GLY A 226 -19.65 31.24 37.96
CA GLY A 226 -19.16 31.09 39.33
C GLY A 226 -19.10 32.39 40.14
N LYS A 227 -19.41 33.53 39.50
CA LYS A 227 -19.43 34.85 40.13
C LYS A 227 -20.62 35.01 41.07
N ALA A 228 -20.36 35.54 42.27
CA ALA A 228 -21.37 35.92 43.25
C ALA A 228 -20.99 37.23 43.93
N GLY A 229 -21.94 38.16 44.05
CA GLY A 229 -21.65 39.52 44.54
C GLY A 229 -20.53 40.18 43.73
N ASP A 230 -19.58 40.81 44.44
CA ASP A 230 -18.43 41.48 43.84
C ASP A 230 -17.24 40.54 43.58
N ALA A 231 -17.36 39.25 43.90
CA ALA A 231 -16.30 38.27 43.67
C ALA A 231 -15.99 38.14 42.17
N THR A 232 -14.72 38.21 41.82
CA THR A 232 -14.25 38.05 40.43
C THR A 232 -13.37 36.80 40.36
N PRO A 233 -13.88 35.69 39.81
CA PRO A 233 -13.08 34.50 39.59
C PRO A 233 -11.80 34.80 38.82
N VAL A 234 -10.71 34.12 39.18
CA VAL A 234 -9.41 34.24 38.50
C VAL A 234 -8.76 32.88 38.34
N SER A 235 -8.01 32.70 37.26
CA SER A 235 -7.32 31.44 36.98
C SER A 235 -5.87 31.63 36.56
N GLN A 236 -5.07 30.61 36.80
CA GLN A 236 -3.79 30.39 36.14
C GLN A 236 -3.92 29.14 35.26
N ILE A 237 -3.67 29.32 33.97
CA ILE A 237 -3.69 28.27 32.97
C ILE A 237 -2.25 28.05 32.47
N VAL A 238 -1.87 26.79 32.32
CA VAL A 238 -0.57 26.37 31.81
C VAL A 238 -0.70 26.02 30.33
N GLU A 239 0.31 26.35 29.54
CA GLU A 239 0.42 26.00 28.12
C GLU A 239 1.31 24.75 27.91
N PRO A 240 0.94 23.83 27.00
CA PRO A 240 -0.27 23.85 26.17
C PRO A 240 -1.54 23.59 26.99
N ASP A 241 -2.65 24.23 26.60
CA ASP A 241 -3.94 24.11 27.29
C ASP A 241 -4.37 22.64 27.43
N LEU A 242 -4.61 22.22 28.68
CA LEU A 242 -4.86 20.83 29.05
C LEU A 242 -6.35 20.50 29.03
N PRO A 243 -6.77 19.35 28.45
CA PRO A 243 -8.15 18.88 28.54
C PRO A 243 -8.44 18.38 29.96
N LEU A 244 -9.35 19.05 30.67
CA LEU A 244 -9.67 18.77 32.09
C LEU A 244 -10.89 17.87 32.27
N PHE A 245 -11.86 17.96 31.37
CA PHE A 245 -12.99 17.03 31.33
C PHE A 245 -13.15 16.53 29.91
N VAL A 246 -13.33 15.23 29.75
CA VAL A 246 -13.51 14.62 28.43
C VAL A 246 -14.78 13.79 28.46
N ARG A 247 -15.79 14.22 27.70
CA ARG A 247 -16.97 13.40 27.45
C ARG A 247 -16.62 12.39 26.36
N SER A 248 -16.27 11.17 26.71
CA SER A 248 -16.03 10.14 25.68
C SER A 248 -17.35 9.55 25.21
N ARG A 249 -17.99 10.15 24.20
CA ARG A 249 -19.03 9.44 23.43
C ARG A 249 -18.94 9.72 21.95
N PHE A 250 -18.28 8.83 21.23
CA PHE A 250 -18.50 8.71 19.79
C PHE A 250 -19.86 8.04 19.59
N MET A 251 -20.72 8.71 18.82
CA MET A 251 -22.07 8.22 18.53
C MET A 251 -22.29 8.19 17.04
N PHE A 252 -22.82 7.07 16.53
CA PHE A 252 -23.24 6.94 15.15
C PHE A 252 -24.75 6.69 15.08
N ASN A 253 -25.44 7.50 14.28
CA ASN A 253 -26.86 7.30 13.99
C ASN A 253 -27.02 6.74 12.58
N PHE A 254 -27.88 5.74 12.47
CA PHE A 254 -28.17 4.99 11.26
C PHE A 254 -29.63 5.25 10.88
N TYR A 255 -29.86 5.82 9.71
CA TYR A 255 -31.18 6.08 9.17
C TYR A 255 -31.35 5.42 7.82
N GLY A 256 -32.59 5.14 7.42
CA GLY A 256 -32.89 4.77 6.05
C GLY A 256 -34.14 5.45 5.53
N ILE A 257 -34.75 4.92 4.49
CA ILE A 257 -35.88 5.58 3.80
C ILE A 257 -37.20 5.01 4.33
N GLY A 258 -38.10 5.87 4.82
CA GLY A 258 -39.44 5.46 5.25
C GLY A 258 -40.38 5.15 4.09
N THR A 259 -41.52 4.53 4.40
CA THR A 259 -42.60 4.23 3.41
C THR A 259 -43.38 5.46 2.97
N SER A 260 -43.23 6.60 3.68
CA SER A 260 -43.82 7.89 3.32
C SER A 260 -42.76 8.75 2.64
N SER A 261 -43.10 9.35 1.49
CA SER A 261 -42.16 10.14 0.68
C SER A 261 -41.47 11.24 1.51
N GLY A 262 -40.16 11.11 1.72
CA GLY A 262 -39.30 12.16 2.26
C GLY A 262 -38.93 12.07 3.74
N GLN A 263 -39.43 11.09 4.51
CA GLN A 263 -39.01 10.93 5.92
C GLN A 263 -37.96 9.83 6.09
N ASP A 264 -36.85 10.20 6.74
CA ASP A 264 -35.80 9.24 7.10
C ASP A 264 -36.25 8.44 8.34
N THR A 265 -36.06 7.12 8.31
CA THR A 265 -36.45 6.21 9.40
C THR A 265 -35.23 5.88 10.24
N HIS A 266 -35.29 6.09 11.56
CA HIS A 266 -34.18 5.77 12.45
C HIS A 266 -34.08 4.26 12.65
N ILE A 267 -32.93 3.68 12.30
CA ILE A 267 -32.70 2.23 12.29
C ILE A 267 -32.02 1.80 13.59
N ALA A 268 -30.90 2.46 13.91
CA ALA A 268 -30.07 2.12 15.03
C ALA A 268 -29.19 3.30 15.46
N GLN A 269 -28.68 3.22 16.68
CA GLN A 269 -27.71 4.12 17.25
C GLN A 269 -26.61 3.32 17.95
N LEU A 270 -25.35 3.59 17.62
CA LEU A 270 -24.17 3.04 18.26
C LEU A 270 -23.54 4.10 19.17
N ARG A 271 -23.21 3.74 20.41
CA ARG A 271 -22.50 4.60 21.36
C ARG A 271 -21.27 3.88 21.90
N TYR A 272 -20.09 4.48 21.78
CA TYR A 272 -18.90 4.04 22.51
C TYR A 272 -18.82 4.82 23.83
N ASN A 273 -18.75 4.10 24.96
CA ASN A 273 -18.81 4.65 26.31
C ASN A 273 -17.41 4.68 26.96
N ASN A 274 -17.14 5.63 27.88
CA ASN A 274 -15.85 5.78 28.58
C ASN A 274 -15.38 4.52 29.34
N ASN A 275 -16.30 3.65 29.76
CA ASN A 275 -15.96 2.40 30.43
C ASN A 275 -15.51 1.28 29.46
N ARG A 276 -15.13 1.64 28.23
CA ARG A 276 -14.69 0.71 27.16
C ARG A 276 -15.78 -0.29 26.78
N THR A 277 -17.02 0.18 26.69
CA THR A 277 -18.14 -0.61 26.17
C THR A 277 -18.76 0.07 24.97
N VAL A 278 -19.38 -0.70 24.10
CA VAL A 278 -20.25 -0.20 23.04
C VAL A 278 -21.68 -0.61 23.34
N THR A 279 -22.60 0.34 23.23
CA THR A 279 -24.04 0.11 23.30
C THR A 279 -24.67 0.31 21.93
N ILE A 280 -25.45 -0.67 21.46
CA ILE A 280 -26.27 -0.57 20.25
C ILE A 280 -27.73 -0.51 20.66
N GLN A 281 -28.41 0.55 20.28
CA GLN A 281 -29.87 0.66 20.37
C GLN A 281 -30.44 0.52 18.96
N THR A 282 -31.35 -0.43 18.73
CA THR A 282 -32.13 -0.51 17.49
C THR A 282 -33.53 0.03 17.71
N TYR A 283 -34.20 0.41 16.63
CA TYR A 283 -35.56 0.92 16.62
C TYR A 283 -36.44 0.08 15.69
N SER A 284 -37.73 -0.05 16.03
CA SER A 284 -38.63 -0.86 15.22
C SER A 284 -38.92 -0.19 13.88
N CYS A 285 -38.47 -0.82 12.78
CA CYS A 285 -38.60 -0.26 11.44
C CYS A 285 -38.34 -1.30 10.33
N LYS A 286 -38.62 -0.92 9.08
CA LYS A 286 -37.91 -1.46 7.90
C LYS A 286 -36.83 -0.45 7.51
N PRO A 287 -35.54 -0.81 7.50
CA PRO A 287 -34.48 0.15 7.22
C PRO A 287 -34.64 0.85 5.87
N HIS A 288 -35.01 0.12 4.82
CA HIS A 288 -35.24 0.68 3.50
C HIS A 288 -36.18 -0.22 2.66
N PRO A 289 -37.48 0.12 2.53
CA PRO A 289 -38.53 -0.72 1.91
C PRO A 289 -38.25 -1.23 0.50
N TYR A 290 -37.41 -0.54 -0.27
CA TYR A 290 -37.07 -0.90 -1.65
C TYR A 290 -35.68 -1.52 -1.82
N PHE A 291 -34.93 -1.73 -0.73
CA PHE A 291 -33.55 -2.22 -0.79
C PHE A 291 -33.47 -3.63 -0.18
N LYS A 292 -33.36 -4.65 -1.03
CA LYS A 292 -33.42 -6.08 -0.61
C LYS A 292 -32.14 -6.59 0.06
N ASN A 293 -31.02 -5.91 -0.10
CA ASN A 293 -29.71 -6.34 0.40
C ASN A 293 -29.42 -5.78 1.80
N ILE A 294 -28.22 -6.06 2.33
CA ILE A 294 -27.73 -5.44 3.58
C ILE A 294 -27.63 -3.94 3.37
N TYR A 295 -28.43 -3.18 4.10
CA TYR A 295 -28.49 -1.72 4.02
C TYR A 295 -27.51 -1.07 5.01
N ALA A 296 -27.34 -1.66 6.20
CA ALA A 296 -26.30 -1.29 7.15
C ALA A 296 -25.73 -2.52 7.88
N SER A 297 -24.50 -2.44 8.39
CA SER A 297 -23.88 -3.49 9.18
C SER A 297 -22.93 -2.90 10.22
N ILE A 298 -22.86 -3.54 11.38
CA ILE A 298 -21.95 -3.20 12.48
C ILE A 298 -21.17 -4.46 12.82
N ARG A 299 -19.84 -4.40 12.78
CA ARG A 299 -18.96 -5.50 13.19
C ARG A 299 -17.90 -5.01 14.15
N ALA A 300 -17.72 -5.68 15.27
CA ALA A 300 -16.68 -5.39 16.24
C ALA A 300 -15.77 -6.61 16.40
N VAL A 301 -14.45 -6.38 16.39
CA VAL A 301 -13.45 -7.42 16.63
C VAL A 301 -12.45 -6.97 17.69
N ASP A 302 -11.84 -7.91 18.41
CA ASP A 302 -10.77 -7.63 19.36
C ASP A 302 -9.44 -7.30 18.64
N ALA A 303 -8.42 -6.97 19.42
CA ALA A 303 -7.08 -6.63 18.90
C ALA A 303 -6.41 -7.76 18.09
N SER A 304 -6.84 -9.01 18.27
CA SER A 304 -6.36 -10.19 17.53
C SER A 304 -7.17 -10.49 16.27
N GLY A 305 -8.27 -9.77 16.03
CA GLY A 305 -9.22 -10.01 14.95
C GLY A 305 -10.33 -11.02 15.29
N GLY A 306 -10.46 -11.41 16.57
CA GLY A 306 -11.54 -12.26 17.06
C GLY A 306 -12.87 -11.50 17.12
N SER A 307 -13.99 -12.14 16.78
CA SER A 307 -15.31 -11.47 16.73
C SER A 307 -15.84 -11.17 18.14
N ILE A 308 -16.21 -9.91 18.36
CA ILE A 308 -16.89 -9.44 19.58
C ILE A 308 -18.40 -9.31 19.31
N PHE A 309 -18.77 -8.67 18.21
CA PHE A 309 -20.15 -8.35 17.89
C PHE A 309 -20.38 -8.28 16.38
N THR A 310 -21.55 -8.69 15.90
CA THR A 310 -21.96 -8.53 14.50
C THR A 310 -23.46 -8.36 14.40
N LYS A 311 -23.90 -7.35 13.64
CA LYS A 311 -25.32 -7.09 13.35
C LYS A 311 -25.48 -6.58 11.93
N ASP A 312 -26.30 -7.25 11.13
CA ASP A 312 -26.66 -6.84 9.78
C ASP A 312 -28.11 -6.35 9.74
N PHE A 313 -28.34 -5.24 9.04
CA PHE A 313 -29.66 -4.65 8.81
C PHE A 313 -29.98 -4.75 7.32
N ARG A 314 -30.79 -5.74 6.94
CA ARG A 314 -31.32 -5.84 5.57
C ARG A 314 -32.45 -4.84 5.36
N GLY A 315 -32.48 -4.18 4.20
CA GLY A 315 -33.37 -3.05 4.00
C GLY A 315 -34.86 -3.38 4.11
N THR A 316 -35.29 -4.54 3.62
CA THR A 316 -36.70 -4.96 3.64
C THR A 316 -37.15 -5.65 4.93
N ASP A 317 -36.22 -6.03 5.80
CA ASP A 317 -36.49 -6.86 6.96
C ASP A 317 -37.06 -6.02 8.12
N GLN A 318 -37.87 -6.64 8.98
CA GLN A 318 -38.37 -6.01 10.19
C GLN A 318 -37.29 -6.03 11.28
N VAL A 319 -36.83 -4.85 11.69
CA VAL A 319 -35.97 -4.66 12.85
C VAL A 319 -36.84 -4.51 14.09
N LYS A 320 -36.47 -5.17 15.19
CA LYS A 320 -37.10 -5.01 16.50
C LYS A 320 -36.36 -3.94 17.31
N SER A 321 -37.05 -3.28 18.22
CA SER A 321 -36.43 -2.32 19.15
C SER A 321 -35.76 -3.07 20.30
N GLU A 322 -34.43 -3.01 20.40
CA GLU A 322 -33.67 -3.68 21.45
C GLU A 322 -32.39 -2.90 21.78
N ALA A 323 -31.82 -3.14 22.97
CA ALA A 323 -30.58 -2.53 23.43
C ALA A 323 -29.59 -3.64 23.81
N GLU A 324 -28.37 -3.57 23.28
CA GLU A 324 -27.31 -4.54 23.56
C GLU A 324 -26.01 -3.80 23.90
N THR A 325 -25.26 -4.30 24.89
CA THR A 325 -24.00 -3.69 25.32
C THR A 325 -22.91 -4.75 25.42
N PHE A 326 -21.72 -4.45 24.88
CA PHE A 326 -20.58 -5.35 24.90
C PHE A 326 -19.27 -4.62 25.25
N ASN A 327 -18.32 -5.37 25.82
CA ASN A 327 -16.98 -4.85 26.11
C ASN A 327 -16.19 -4.61 24.83
N PHE A 328 -15.49 -3.49 24.77
CA PHE A 328 -14.75 -3.03 23.59
C PHE A 328 -13.44 -2.33 24.03
N PRO A 329 -12.44 -3.12 24.48
CA PRO A 329 -11.20 -2.61 25.09
C PRO A 329 -10.23 -1.98 24.07
N GLU A 330 -9.19 -1.31 24.58
CA GLU A 330 -8.07 -0.76 23.82
C GLU A 330 -7.52 -1.75 22.78
N GLY A 331 -7.27 -1.25 21.56
CA GLY A 331 -6.82 -2.05 20.43
C GLY A 331 -7.92 -2.84 19.71
N SER A 332 -9.18 -2.80 20.17
CA SER A 332 -10.32 -3.41 19.44
C SER A 332 -10.69 -2.58 18.22
N TYR A 333 -11.35 -3.20 17.24
CA TYR A 333 -11.67 -2.58 15.96
C TYR A 333 -13.16 -2.67 15.63
N LEU A 334 -13.69 -1.60 15.04
CA LEU A 334 -15.10 -1.44 14.70
C LEU A 334 -15.23 -1.17 13.20
N MET A 335 -16.07 -1.96 12.52
CA MET A 335 -16.49 -1.78 11.14
C MET A 335 -17.93 -1.31 11.13
N ILE A 336 -18.19 -0.24 10.39
CA ILE A 336 -19.53 0.25 10.14
C ILE A 336 -19.74 0.34 8.63
N TYR A 337 -20.72 -0.40 8.12
CA TYR A 337 -21.19 -0.26 6.75
C TYR A 337 -22.56 0.39 6.73
N HIS A 338 -22.76 1.29 5.78
CA HIS A 338 -24.04 1.90 5.45
C HIS A 338 -24.09 2.14 3.93
N ALA A 339 -25.09 1.58 3.25
CA ALA A 339 -25.26 1.70 1.80
C ALA A 339 -25.30 3.17 1.33
N GLU A 340 -25.81 4.05 2.19
CA GLU A 340 -25.86 5.51 1.97
C GLU A 340 -24.96 6.28 2.95
N GLY A 341 -23.79 5.73 3.29
CA GLY A 341 -22.87 6.28 4.30
C GLY A 341 -22.42 7.73 4.07
N ASN A 342 -22.41 8.18 2.81
CA ASN A 342 -22.08 9.55 2.41
C ASN A 342 -23.27 10.53 2.46
N SER A 343 -24.45 10.07 2.86
CA SER A 343 -25.65 10.92 2.96
C SER A 343 -25.91 11.37 4.41
N LYS A 344 -26.91 12.23 4.58
CA LYS A 344 -27.48 12.60 5.89
C LYS A 344 -28.05 11.42 6.68
N ARG A 345 -28.18 10.24 6.05
CA ARG A 345 -28.74 9.03 6.67
C ARG A 345 -27.74 8.23 7.49
N PHE A 346 -26.47 8.62 7.47
CA PHE A 346 -25.48 8.10 8.41
C PHE A 346 -24.69 9.27 8.99
N THR A 347 -24.74 9.46 10.30
CA THR A 347 -24.12 10.62 10.96
C THR A 347 -23.31 10.18 12.15
N SER A 348 -22.08 10.68 12.29
CA SER A 348 -21.42 10.75 13.60
C SER A 348 -21.86 12.02 14.31
N SER A 349 -22.13 11.93 15.60
CA SER A 349 -22.30 13.12 16.45
C SER A 349 -20.95 13.48 17.08
N TYR A 350 -20.75 14.78 17.34
CA TYR A 350 -19.61 15.37 18.07
C TYR A 350 -18.26 15.36 17.36
N ASP A 351 -18.01 14.42 16.45
CA ASP A 351 -16.77 14.37 15.69
C ASP A 351 -17.03 14.09 14.21
N GLN A 352 -16.96 15.14 13.39
CA GLN A 352 -17.05 15.01 11.93
C GLN A 352 -15.78 14.38 11.34
N GLU A 353 -14.68 14.32 12.09
CA GLU A 353 -13.43 13.69 11.67
C GLU A 353 -13.58 12.17 11.50
N LEU A 354 -14.47 11.54 12.27
CA LEU A 354 -14.82 10.13 12.13
C LEU A 354 -15.44 9.76 10.76
N LYS A 355 -15.76 10.77 9.93
CA LYS A 355 -16.27 10.61 8.56
C LYS A 355 -15.38 11.30 7.51
N GLN A 356 -14.09 11.52 7.77
CA GLN A 356 -13.16 12.21 6.86
C GLN A 356 -12.97 11.52 5.49
N HIS A 357 -13.19 10.20 5.42
CA HIS A 357 -13.12 9.43 4.17
C HIS A 357 -14.54 9.17 3.61
N PRO A 358 -14.92 9.72 2.44
CA PRO A 358 -16.22 9.44 1.85
C PRO A 358 -16.30 7.99 1.36
N GLY A 359 -17.22 7.21 1.92
CA GLY A 359 -17.47 5.83 1.54
C GLY A 359 -18.75 5.25 2.16
N THR A 360 -19.04 4.00 1.81
CA THR A 360 -20.12 3.20 2.41
C THR A 360 -19.65 2.38 3.60
N THR A 361 -18.33 2.30 3.85
CA THR A 361 -17.74 1.53 4.96
C THR A 361 -16.72 2.38 5.69
N TYR A 362 -16.77 2.33 7.01
CA TYR A 362 -15.90 3.04 7.93
C TYR A 362 -15.25 2.06 8.90
N TYR A 363 -13.97 2.25 9.18
CA TYR A 363 -13.22 1.39 10.09
C TYR A 363 -12.61 2.25 11.19
N TYR A 364 -12.68 1.76 12.42
CA TYR A 364 -12.15 2.42 13.59
C TYR A 364 -11.34 1.46 14.43
N VAL A 365 -10.32 1.97 15.12
CA VAL A 365 -9.58 1.29 16.17
C VAL A 365 -9.73 2.06 17.47
N VAL A 366 -9.88 1.35 18.58
CA VAL A 366 -9.81 1.95 19.90
C VAL A 366 -8.35 2.23 20.22
N HIS A 367 -8.00 3.51 20.34
CA HIS A 367 -6.69 3.91 20.81
C HIS A 367 -6.77 5.08 21.78
N ASN A 368 -6.12 4.99 22.94
CA ASN A 368 -6.18 5.96 24.04
C ASN A 368 -7.62 6.31 24.42
N ASN A 369 -8.48 5.30 24.53
CA ASN A 369 -9.92 5.45 24.75
C ASN A 369 -10.65 6.31 23.68
N LYS A 370 -10.06 6.54 22.50
CA LYS A 370 -10.68 7.20 21.35
C LYS A 370 -10.98 6.20 20.23
N LEU A 371 -12.03 6.44 19.45
CA LEU A 371 -12.17 5.81 18.14
C LEU A 371 -11.32 6.60 17.15
N ILE A 372 -10.29 5.97 16.61
CA ILE A 372 -9.46 6.55 15.56
C ILE A 372 -9.86 5.89 14.25
N GLN A 373 -10.21 6.69 13.23
CA GLN A 373 -10.49 6.16 11.91
C GLN A 373 -9.22 5.52 11.32
N THR A 374 -9.37 4.34 10.74
CA THR A 374 -8.29 3.57 10.10
C THR A 374 -8.74 3.14 8.71
N ASP A 375 -7.79 2.82 7.83
CA ASP A 375 -8.09 2.35 6.46
C ASP A 375 -8.65 0.92 6.45
N LYS A 376 -8.43 0.16 7.53
CA LYS A 376 -8.77 -1.26 7.63
C LYS A 376 -8.79 -1.76 9.07
N ILE A 377 -9.44 -2.91 9.25
CA ILE A 377 -9.38 -3.72 10.47
C ILE A 377 -8.31 -4.80 10.27
N PRO A 378 -7.58 -5.23 11.34
CA PRO A 378 -6.70 -6.38 11.27
C PRO A 378 -7.46 -7.59 10.75
N VAL A 379 -6.77 -8.36 9.94
CA VAL A 379 -7.36 -9.45 9.17
C VAL A 379 -8.23 -10.33 10.08
N GLN A 380 -9.53 -10.45 9.78
CA GLN A 380 -10.34 -11.58 10.25
C GLN A 380 -9.74 -12.82 9.58
N LYS A 381 -8.79 -13.44 10.25
CA LYS A 381 -7.97 -14.52 9.71
C LYS A 381 -8.79 -15.75 9.30
N ASN A 382 -10.05 -15.86 9.76
CA ASN A 382 -10.81 -17.10 9.79
C ASN A 382 -11.88 -17.24 8.70
N SER A 383 -11.87 -16.46 7.61
CA SER A 383 -12.96 -16.52 6.60
C SER A 383 -12.49 -16.92 5.19
N ILE A 384 -13.15 -17.93 4.64
CA ILE A 384 -13.21 -18.21 3.20
C ILE A 384 -14.60 -17.79 2.72
N ARG A 385 -14.74 -17.19 1.53
CA ARG A 385 -16.03 -16.88 0.92
C ARG A 385 -16.07 -17.42 -0.51
N LEU A 386 -16.95 -18.39 -0.76
CA LEU A 386 -17.11 -19.03 -2.07
C LEU A 386 -18.47 -18.66 -2.65
N ASN A 387 -18.51 -18.46 -3.97
CA ASN A 387 -19.74 -18.19 -4.71
C ASN A 387 -19.87 -19.12 -5.91
N LEU A 388 -21.06 -19.67 -6.13
CA LEU A 388 -21.34 -20.48 -7.32
C LEU A 388 -21.61 -19.56 -8.50
N LYS A 389 -20.80 -19.71 -9.55
CA LYS A 389 -20.84 -18.83 -10.71
C LYS A 389 -22.23 -18.83 -11.36
N GLY A 390 -22.82 -17.64 -11.50
CA GLY A 390 -24.14 -17.44 -12.12
C GLY A 390 -25.33 -17.65 -11.19
N THR A 391 -25.11 -17.80 -9.88
CA THR A 391 -26.18 -17.95 -8.87
C THR A 391 -25.92 -17.06 -7.64
N ASP A 392 -26.92 -16.93 -6.77
CA ASP A 392 -26.79 -16.28 -5.45
C ASP A 392 -26.33 -17.25 -4.34
N SER A 393 -25.80 -18.43 -4.69
CA SER A 393 -25.40 -19.46 -3.72
C SER A 393 -23.99 -19.21 -3.17
N TYR A 394 -23.85 -19.14 -1.84
CA TYR A 394 -22.60 -18.80 -1.16
C TYR A 394 -22.27 -19.70 0.03
N LEU A 395 -20.96 -19.85 0.30
CA LEU A 395 -20.40 -20.53 1.48
C LEU A 395 -19.40 -19.59 2.17
N TYR A 396 -19.49 -19.43 3.49
CA TYR A 396 -18.49 -18.67 4.24
C TYR A 396 -18.25 -19.18 5.67
N VAL A 397 -17.11 -18.80 6.25
CA VAL A 397 -16.81 -19.05 7.67
C VAL A 397 -16.86 -17.74 8.44
N GLU A 398 -17.63 -17.71 9.53
CA GLU A 398 -17.76 -16.58 10.44
C GLU A 398 -17.86 -17.11 11.88
N ASN A 399 -17.25 -16.45 12.85
CA ASN A 399 -17.31 -16.85 14.26
C ASN A 399 -16.97 -18.33 14.52
N ARG A 400 -15.95 -18.89 13.83
CA ARG A 400 -15.58 -20.31 13.88
C ARG A 400 -16.69 -21.27 13.43
N ASN A 401 -17.74 -20.81 12.77
CA ASN A 401 -18.83 -21.64 12.25
C ASN A 401 -18.89 -21.54 10.72
N LEU A 402 -19.25 -22.64 10.07
CA LEU A 402 -19.49 -22.69 8.64
C LEU A 402 -20.95 -22.32 8.36
N TYR A 403 -21.15 -21.41 7.40
CA TYR A 403 -22.45 -20.92 6.95
C TYR A 403 -22.57 -21.06 5.43
N GLY A 404 -23.77 -21.30 4.95
CA GLY A 404 -24.12 -21.21 3.52
C GLY A 404 -25.62 -21.06 3.35
N ASN A 405 -26.11 -20.68 2.18
CA ASN A 405 -27.56 -20.65 1.91
C ASN A 405 -28.07 -21.98 1.32
N THR A 406 -29.39 -22.22 1.42
CA THR A 406 -30.09 -23.50 1.20
C THR A 406 -29.99 -24.12 -0.19
N ALA A 407 -29.52 -23.40 -1.22
CA ALA A 407 -29.36 -23.93 -2.58
C ALA A 407 -28.06 -24.73 -2.79
N THR A 408 -27.25 -24.91 -1.73
CA THR A 408 -25.81 -25.15 -1.86
C THR A 408 -25.36 -26.57 -1.56
N VAL A 409 -25.93 -27.26 -0.57
CA VAL A 409 -25.34 -28.51 -0.06
C VAL A 409 -26.26 -29.71 -0.26
N GLY A 410 -25.75 -30.71 -0.99
CA GLY A 410 -26.50 -31.88 -1.47
C GLY A 410 -26.85 -31.81 -2.97
N SER A 411 -27.10 -30.61 -3.50
CA SER A 411 -27.41 -30.37 -4.92
C SER A 411 -26.20 -29.88 -5.75
N SER A 412 -25.34 -29.05 -5.14
CA SER A 412 -24.24 -28.34 -5.84
C SER A 412 -22.88 -28.46 -5.17
N MET A 413 -22.81 -28.89 -3.90
CA MET A 413 -21.57 -29.10 -3.16
C MET A 413 -21.77 -30.14 -2.03
N THR A 414 -20.76 -30.96 -1.77
CA THR A 414 -20.64 -31.81 -0.57
C THR A 414 -19.62 -31.20 0.37
N ILE A 415 -19.90 -31.21 1.67
CA ILE A 415 -19.02 -30.68 2.71
C ILE A 415 -18.79 -31.75 3.78
N THR A 416 -17.52 -31.95 4.17
CA THR A 416 -17.16 -32.83 5.29
C THR A 416 -16.29 -32.10 6.30
N LYS A 417 -16.49 -32.32 7.60
CA LYS A 417 -15.58 -31.89 8.67
C LYS A 417 -14.91 -33.11 9.28
N ASN A 418 -13.57 -33.11 9.35
CA ASN A 418 -12.77 -34.24 9.84
C ASN A 418 -13.21 -35.59 9.23
N GLY A 419 -13.56 -35.58 7.94
CA GLY A 419 -13.99 -36.76 7.18
C GLY A 419 -15.48 -37.15 7.30
N LYS A 420 -16.28 -36.48 8.15
CA LYS A 420 -17.73 -36.75 8.28
C LYS A 420 -18.57 -35.70 7.54
N THR A 421 -19.58 -36.14 6.80
CA THR A 421 -20.53 -35.25 6.11
C THR A 421 -21.30 -34.37 7.10
N VAL A 422 -21.38 -33.07 6.84
CA VAL A 422 -22.15 -32.12 7.66
C VAL A 422 -23.49 -31.80 7.00
N SER A 423 -24.54 -31.64 7.80
CA SER A 423 -25.88 -31.27 7.34
C SER A 423 -26.16 -29.80 7.64
N GLN A 424 -27.00 -29.14 6.83
CA GLN A 424 -27.35 -27.73 7.02
C GLN A 424 -28.60 -27.61 7.90
N ALA A 425 -28.56 -26.76 8.92
CA ALA A 425 -29.70 -26.42 9.76
C ALA A 425 -30.53 -25.27 9.15
N SER A 426 -31.74 -25.05 9.68
CA SER A 426 -32.72 -24.07 9.17
C SER A 426 -32.26 -22.60 9.29
N ASP A 427 -31.26 -22.32 10.12
CA ASP A 427 -30.63 -21.01 10.31
C ASP A 427 -29.44 -20.78 9.37
N ASN A 428 -29.28 -21.62 8.33
CA ASN A 428 -28.16 -21.58 7.36
C ASN A 428 -26.78 -21.96 7.95
N LYS A 429 -26.73 -22.35 9.22
CA LYS A 429 -25.54 -22.87 9.89
C LYS A 429 -25.45 -24.38 9.66
N PHE A 430 -24.26 -24.94 9.44
CA PHE A 430 -24.14 -26.41 9.40
C PHE A 430 -24.16 -27.00 10.83
N THR A 431 -24.62 -28.24 11.00
CA THR A 431 -24.64 -28.92 12.29
C THR A 431 -23.22 -29.30 12.73
N ASP A 432 -22.89 -29.17 14.02
CA ASP A 432 -21.58 -29.53 14.62
C ASP A 432 -20.38 -28.68 14.10
N THR A 433 -20.63 -27.38 13.90
CA THR A 433 -19.80 -26.48 13.07
C THR A 433 -18.70 -25.70 13.73
N GLU A 434 -18.50 -25.78 15.04
CA GLU A 434 -17.41 -25.01 15.65
C GLU A 434 -16.06 -25.58 15.17
N LEU A 435 -15.42 -24.88 14.24
CA LEU A 435 -14.09 -25.16 13.72
C LEU A 435 -13.07 -24.76 14.78
N LYS A 436 -12.39 -25.75 15.34
CA LYS A 436 -11.31 -25.57 16.30
C LYS A 436 -9.95 -25.52 15.60
N ALA A 437 -8.97 -24.89 16.22
CA ALA A 437 -7.59 -24.93 15.75
C ALA A 437 -7.16 -26.40 15.56
N GLY A 438 -6.63 -26.71 14.37
CA GLY A 438 -6.26 -28.07 13.97
C GLY A 438 -7.33 -28.82 13.18
N ASP A 439 -8.60 -28.39 13.20
CA ASP A 439 -9.65 -29.03 12.41
C ASP A 439 -9.38 -28.93 10.91
N THR A 440 -9.83 -29.95 10.19
CA THR A 440 -9.84 -29.96 8.72
C THR A 440 -11.28 -30.06 8.21
N PHE A 441 -11.56 -29.39 7.11
CA PHE A 441 -12.81 -29.58 6.39
C PHE A 441 -12.55 -29.65 4.89
N THR A 442 -13.43 -30.36 4.18
CA THR A 442 -13.33 -30.53 2.72
C THR A 442 -14.60 -30.04 2.06
N ILE A 443 -14.42 -29.48 0.87
CA ILE A 443 -15.50 -29.10 -0.04
C ILE A 443 -15.30 -29.84 -1.36
N GLN A 444 -16.40 -30.31 -1.94
CA GLN A 444 -16.41 -30.97 -3.23
C GLN A 444 -17.61 -30.48 -4.04
N PRO A 445 -17.42 -29.69 -5.10
CA PRO A 445 -18.53 -29.30 -5.97
C PRO A 445 -19.19 -30.51 -6.65
N ILE A 446 -20.50 -30.44 -6.87
CA ILE A 446 -21.33 -31.49 -7.49
C ILE A 446 -21.85 -30.99 -8.86
N ASN A 447 -21.98 -31.88 -9.86
CA ASN A 447 -22.66 -31.66 -11.15
C ASN A 447 -22.28 -30.36 -11.90
N ASN A 448 -21.13 -30.33 -12.59
CA ASN A 448 -20.66 -29.20 -13.43
C ASN A 448 -20.62 -27.82 -12.71
N SER A 449 -20.80 -27.78 -11.39
CA SER A 449 -20.79 -26.55 -10.60
C SER A 449 -19.39 -25.96 -10.56
N THR A 450 -19.27 -24.71 -11.00
CA THR A 450 -18.02 -23.95 -10.95
C THR A 450 -18.12 -22.91 -9.86
N TRP A 451 -17.35 -23.10 -8.79
CA TRP A 451 -17.33 -22.19 -7.65
C TRP A 451 -16.13 -21.27 -7.75
N GLN A 452 -16.30 -20.01 -7.39
CA GLN A 452 -15.22 -19.04 -7.40
C GLN A 452 -14.99 -18.53 -5.99
N ASP A 453 -13.72 -18.46 -5.61
CA ASP A 453 -13.34 -17.72 -4.43
C ASP A 453 -13.60 -16.22 -4.64
N ILE A 454 -14.41 -15.62 -3.77
CA ILE A 454 -14.48 -14.17 -3.62
C ILE A 454 -13.49 -13.78 -2.53
N PRO A 455 -12.36 -13.13 -2.88
CA PRO A 455 -11.37 -12.73 -1.91
C PRO A 455 -12.01 -11.81 -0.87
N VAL A 456 -11.96 -12.24 0.39
CA VAL A 456 -12.05 -11.32 1.52
C VAL A 456 -10.72 -10.57 1.61
N THR A 457 -10.78 -9.31 2.03
CA THR A 457 -9.91 -8.18 1.65
C THR A 457 -8.39 -8.35 1.82
N ASN A 458 -7.91 -9.46 2.41
CA ASN A 458 -6.49 -9.73 2.64
C ASN A 458 -6.09 -11.22 2.46
N ARG A 459 -6.75 -11.97 1.58
CA ARG A 459 -6.20 -13.24 1.06
C ARG A 459 -6.17 -13.25 -0.45
N SER A 460 -5.10 -13.79 -1.03
CA SER A 460 -5.09 -14.11 -2.45
C SER A 460 -6.29 -15.02 -2.76
N SER A 461 -6.97 -14.75 -3.87
CA SER A 461 -7.99 -15.66 -4.37
C SER A 461 -7.39 -17.07 -4.43
N LEU A 462 -8.07 -18.04 -3.82
CA LEU A 462 -7.79 -19.46 -3.97
C LEU A 462 -8.15 -19.97 -5.37
N GLY A 463 -8.73 -19.09 -6.21
CA GLY A 463 -9.05 -19.36 -7.60
C GLY A 463 -10.45 -19.93 -7.77
N THR A 464 -10.59 -20.70 -8.84
CA THR A 464 -11.85 -21.36 -9.20
C THR A 464 -11.78 -22.82 -8.77
N PHE A 465 -12.84 -23.30 -8.15
CA PHE A 465 -13.04 -24.67 -7.74
C PHE A 465 -13.98 -25.34 -8.75
N ASP A 466 -13.50 -26.38 -9.41
CA ASP A 466 -14.27 -27.12 -10.40
C ASP A 466 -14.81 -28.42 -9.81
N SER A 467 -15.83 -28.99 -10.46
CA SER A 467 -16.46 -30.26 -10.03
C SER A 467 -15.56 -31.49 -10.16
N SER A 468 -14.36 -31.34 -10.73
CA SER A 468 -13.41 -32.43 -10.90
C SER A 468 -12.48 -32.60 -9.71
N ALA A 469 -12.55 -31.76 -8.67
CA ALA A 469 -11.66 -31.87 -7.52
C ALA A 469 -12.35 -31.68 -6.17
N LYS A 470 -11.77 -32.34 -5.16
CA LYS A 470 -12.06 -32.17 -3.74
C LYS A 470 -10.97 -31.30 -3.13
N TYR A 471 -11.36 -30.30 -2.35
CA TYR A 471 -10.45 -29.31 -1.77
C TYR A 471 -10.49 -29.39 -0.25
N THR A 472 -9.32 -29.50 0.36
CA THR A 472 -9.15 -29.66 1.81
C THR A 472 -8.57 -28.40 2.40
N PHE A 473 -9.16 -27.97 3.53
CA PHE A 473 -8.80 -26.77 4.28
C PHE A 473 -8.47 -27.13 5.72
N LYS A 474 -7.55 -26.38 6.33
CA LYS A 474 -7.17 -26.51 7.74
C LYS A 474 -7.37 -25.20 8.47
N VAL A 475 -7.85 -25.30 9.70
CA VAL A 475 -7.89 -24.19 10.66
C VAL A 475 -6.55 -24.18 11.40
N ASN A 476 -5.77 -23.13 11.21
CA ASN A 476 -4.48 -22.94 11.85
C ASN A 476 -4.65 -22.54 13.32
N ASN A 477 -3.55 -22.57 14.09
CA ASN A 477 -3.56 -22.26 15.52
C ASN A 477 -4.02 -20.82 15.82
N ASP A 478 -3.83 -19.90 14.87
CA ASP A 478 -4.28 -18.52 14.94
C ASP A 478 -5.71 -18.32 14.39
N GLY A 479 -6.45 -19.41 14.16
CA GLY A 479 -7.78 -19.43 13.59
C GLY A 479 -7.82 -19.31 12.06
N SER A 480 -6.69 -19.00 11.41
CA SER A 480 -6.67 -18.77 9.97
C SER A 480 -7.02 -20.01 9.16
N ILE A 481 -7.69 -19.85 8.01
CA ILE A 481 -7.99 -20.98 7.14
C ILE A 481 -7.00 -21.00 5.98
N SER A 482 -6.25 -22.09 5.86
CA SER A 482 -5.34 -22.34 4.75
C SER A 482 -5.85 -23.48 3.87
N HIS A 483 -5.64 -23.36 2.56
CA HIS A 483 -5.79 -24.48 1.63
C HIS A 483 -4.65 -25.47 1.85
N VAL A 484 -4.99 -26.74 2.01
CA VAL A 484 -4.04 -27.82 2.35
C VAL A 484 -3.77 -28.71 1.16
N ALA A 485 -4.82 -29.14 0.46
CA ALA A 485 -4.70 -30.11 -0.62
C ALA A 485 -5.86 -30.02 -1.62
N THR A 486 -5.56 -30.33 -2.88
CA THR A 486 -6.54 -30.55 -3.95
C THR A 486 -6.41 -31.98 -4.44
N GLU A 487 -7.47 -32.77 -4.32
CA GLU A 487 -7.56 -34.15 -4.81
C GLU A 487 -8.45 -34.17 -6.05
N LYS A 488 -7.87 -34.36 -7.24
CA LYS A 488 -8.65 -34.49 -8.49
C LYS A 488 -9.34 -35.84 -8.55
N ASN A 489 -10.65 -35.85 -8.78
CA ASN A 489 -11.50 -37.01 -8.93
C ASN A 489 -11.16 -37.74 -10.26
N PRO A 490 -10.61 -38.96 -10.22
CA PRO A 490 -10.14 -39.66 -11.42
C PRO A 490 -11.25 -40.08 -12.40
N ALA A 491 -12.52 -39.94 -12.02
CA ALA A 491 -13.65 -40.52 -12.76
C ALA A 491 -14.13 -39.71 -14.00
N GLN A 492 -13.69 -38.46 -14.22
CA GLN A 492 -14.32 -37.56 -15.21
C GLN A 492 -13.55 -37.32 -16.53
N ASN A 493 -12.39 -37.96 -16.76
CA ASN A 493 -11.48 -37.67 -17.90
C ASN A 493 -11.45 -38.73 -19.04
N LYS A 494 -12.49 -39.56 -19.19
CA LYS A 494 -12.39 -40.79 -20.01
C LYS A 494 -12.77 -40.65 -21.50
N SER A 495 -12.97 -39.44 -22.03
CA SER A 495 -13.49 -39.24 -23.40
C SER A 495 -12.71 -38.23 -24.27
N ILE A 496 -12.65 -38.51 -25.57
CA ILE A 496 -12.13 -37.65 -26.66
C ILE A 496 -13.19 -37.54 -27.74
N CYS A 497 -13.34 -36.40 -28.43
CA CYS A 497 -14.22 -36.25 -29.59
C CYS A 497 -13.57 -35.39 -30.68
N LEU A 498 -13.10 -36.04 -31.75
CA LEU A 498 -12.44 -35.38 -32.87
C LEU A 498 -13.40 -35.24 -34.03
N ASN A 499 -13.46 -34.06 -34.64
CA ASN A 499 -14.31 -33.77 -35.80
C ASN A 499 -13.50 -33.30 -37.01
N LEU A 500 -13.90 -33.77 -38.19
CA LEU A 500 -13.38 -33.30 -39.46
C LEU A 500 -14.12 -32.03 -39.89
N LYS A 501 -13.36 -30.96 -40.08
CA LYS A 501 -13.93 -29.66 -40.39
C LYS A 501 -14.63 -29.71 -41.76
N GLY A 502 -15.96 -29.52 -41.76
CA GLY A 502 -16.77 -29.40 -42.98
C GLY A 502 -17.40 -30.69 -43.51
N THR A 503 -17.16 -31.86 -42.91
CA THR A 503 -17.70 -33.15 -43.41
C THR A 503 -18.66 -33.86 -42.46
N GLY A 504 -18.77 -33.39 -41.20
CA GLY A 504 -19.59 -34.02 -40.17
C GLY A 504 -19.07 -35.38 -39.70
N SER A 505 -17.84 -35.76 -40.04
CA SER A 505 -17.20 -37.02 -39.62
C SER A 505 -16.55 -36.87 -38.25
N TYR A 506 -16.86 -37.75 -37.30
CA TYR A 506 -16.31 -37.68 -35.94
C TYR A 506 -15.90 -39.04 -35.36
N VAL A 507 -14.90 -39.01 -34.48
CA VAL A 507 -14.41 -40.16 -33.71
C VAL A 507 -14.41 -39.78 -32.23
N PHE A 508 -14.96 -40.66 -31.39
CA PHE A 508 -15.00 -40.41 -29.94
C PHE A 508 -14.76 -41.67 -29.11
N VAL A 509 -14.31 -41.47 -27.87
CA VAL A 509 -14.22 -42.56 -26.88
C VAL A 509 -15.25 -42.33 -25.80
N GLU A 510 -16.06 -43.33 -25.52
CA GLU A 510 -17.06 -43.30 -24.45
C GLU A 510 -17.04 -44.62 -23.69
N ASN A 511 -17.04 -44.57 -22.36
CA ASN A 511 -16.99 -45.76 -21.50
C ASN A 511 -15.87 -46.75 -21.87
N GLY A 512 -14.69 -46.24 -22.25
CA GLY A 512 -13.55 -47.05 -22.66
C GLY A 512 -13.70 -47.73 -24.03
N ASN A 513 -14.72 -47.38 -24.82
CA ASN A 513 -14.95 -47.91 -26.15
C ASN A 513 -14.73 -46.83 -27.22
N LEU A 514 -14.05 -47.18 -28.32
CA LEU A 514 -13.86 -46.28 -29.47
C LEU A 514 -15.06 -46.38 -30.44
N TYR A 515 -15.59 -45.23 -30.83
CA TYR A 515 -16.72 -45.06 -31.74
C TYR A 515 -16.40 -44.07 -32.86
N GLY A 516 -17.05 -44.21 -34.00
CA GLY A 516 -17.04 -43.22 -35.09
C GLY A 516 -18.34 -43.25 -35.87
N ASN A 517 -18.65 -42.25 -36.70
CA ASN A 517 -19.79 -42.36 -37.62
C ASN A 517 -19.42 -43.02 -38.96
N THR A 518 -20.42 -43.43 -39.73
CA THR A 518 -20.35 -44.38 -40.87
C THR A 518 -19.46 -43.97 -42.04
N ALA A 519 -18.90 -42.75 -42.05
CA ALA A 519 -18.10 -42.21 -43.16
C ALA A 519 -16.58 -42.14 -42.88
N THR A 520 -16.10 -42.68 -41.75
CA THR A 520 -14.85 -42.21 -41.16
C THR A 520 -13.61 -43.04 -41.50
N VAL A 521 -13.71 -44.38 -41.57
CA VAL A 521 -12.51 -45.24 -41.69
C VAL A 521 -12.40 -45.91 -43.05
N GLY A 522 -11.27 -45.66 -43.72
CA GLY A 522 -10.95 -46.16 -45.07
C GLY A 522 -10.91 -45.09 -46.16
N SER A 523 -11.71 -44.01 -46.03
CA SER A 523 -11.79 -42.91 -47.02
C SER A 523 -11.20 -41.59 -46.52
N SER A 524 -11.24 -41.32 -45.21
CA SER A 524 -10.85 -40.02 -44.61
C SER A 524 -9.73 -40.14 -43.58
N MET A 525 -9.64 -41.25 -42.85
CA MET A 525 -8.54 -41.53 -41.90
C MET A 525 -8.26 -43.03 -41.72
N THR A 526 -7.08 -43.32 -41.20
CA THR A 526 -6.65 -44.62 -40.69
C THR A 526 -6.56 -44.56 -39.17
N ILE A 527 -7.16 -45.54 -38.48
CA ILE A 527 -7.07 -45.71 -37.04
C ILE A 527 -6.32 -47.01 -36.75
N THR A 528 -5.36 -46.97 -35.82
CA THR A 528 -4.72 -48.18 -35.30
C THR A 528 -4.87 -48.26 -33.79
N LYS A 529 -5.01 -49.47 -33.25
CA LYS A 529 -4.91 -49.76 -31.80
C LYS A 529 -3.69 -50.64 -31.58
N ASN A 530 -2.79 -50.22 -30.71
CA ASN A 530 -1.50 -50.88 -30.44
C ASN A 530 -0.75 -51.24 -31.74
N GLY A 531 -0.80 -50.34 -32.73
CA GLY A 531 -0.14 -50.50 -34.04
C GLY A 531 -0.88 -51.36 -35.08
N LYS A 532 -2.03 -51.96 -34.75
CA LYS A 532 -2.86 -52.72 -35.71
C LYS A 532 -4.06 -51.91 -36.19
N THR A 533 -4.31 -51.89 -37.50
CA THR A 533 -5.47 -51.21 -38.09
C THR A 533 -6.78 -51.82 -37.57
N VAL A 534 -7.70 -50.97 -37.12
CA VAL A 534 -9.02 -51.38 -36.64
C VAL A 534 -10.09 -51.09 -37.69
N SER A 535 -11.12 -51.94 -37.76
CA SER A 535 -12.26 -51.78 -38.69
C SER A 535 -13.52 -51.39 -37.93
N GLN A 536 -14.42 -50.64 -38.56
CA GLN A 536 -15.68 -50.21 -37.95
C GLN A 536 -16.76 -51.28 -38.15
N ALA A 537 -17.47 -51.65 -37.08
CA ALA A 537 -18.63 -52.54 -37.11
C ALA A 537 -19.93 -51.78 -37.42
N SER A 538 -21.01 -52.51 -37.69
CA SER A 538 -22.31 -51.94 -38.10
C SER A 538 -23.01 -51.10 -37.02
N ASP A 539 -22.62 -51.25 -35.76
CA ASP A 539 -23.08 -50.48 -34.60
C ASP A 539 -22.22 -49.23 -34.35
N ASN A 540 -21.40 -48.82 -35.33
CA ASN A 540 -20.47 -47.69 -35.26
C ASN A 540 -19.31 -47.86 -34.25
N LYS A 541 -19.22 -49.02 -33.59
CA LYS A 541 -18.13 -49.40 -32.69
C LYS A 541 -16.97 -50.00 -33.49
N PHE A 542 -15.73 -49.77 -33.07
CA PHE A 542 -14.58 -50.41 -33.73
C PHE A 542 -14.38 -51.88 -33.27
N THR A 543 -13.85 -52.74 -34.13
CA THR A 543 -13.43 -54.11 -33.77
C THR A 543 -12.33 -54.04 -32.69
N ASP A 544 -12.41 -54.85 -31.64
CA ASP A 544 -11.58 -54.73 -30.42
C ASP A 544 -11.68 -53.35 -29.71
N ALA A 545 -12.87 -52.73 -29.73
CA ALA A 545 -13.10 -51.36 -29.26
C ALA A 545 -12.81 -51.07 -27.79
N GLU A 546 -12.69 -52.08 -26.92
CA GLU A 546 -12.41 -51.85 -25.50
C GLU A 546 -10.94 -51.43 -25.31
N LEU A 547 -10.70 -50.16 -25.02
CA LEU A 547 -9.40 -49.61 -24.68
C LEU A 547 -9.10 -49.84 -23.19
N LYS A 548 -8.04 -50.58 -22.89
CA LYS A 548 -7.58 -50.86 -21.53
C LYS A 548 -6.49 -49.88 -21.10
N ALA A 549 -6.31 -49.71 -19.80
CA ALA A 549 -5.18 -48.94 -19.26
C ALA A 549 -3.85 -49.45 -19.84
N GLY A 550 -3.07 -48.53 -20.41
CA GLY A 550 -1.82 -48.83 -21.10
C GLY A 550 -1.95 -48.96 -22.63
N ASP A 551 -3.16 -49.15 -23.17
CA ASP A 551 -3.38 -49.20 -24.62
C ASP A 551 -3.02 -47.85 -25.28
N THR A 552 -2.55 -47.96 -26.51
CA THR A 552 -2.31 -46.82 -27.39
C THR A 552 -3.17 -46.93 -28.63
N PHE A 553 -3.62 -45.80 -29.17
CA PHE A 553 -4.27 -45.76 -30.48
C PHE A 553 -3.76 -44.57 -31.28
N THR A 554 -3.71 -44.73 -32.60
CA THR A 554 -3.23 -43.70 -33.52
C THR A 554 -4.31 -43.28 -34.49
N ILE A 555 -4.31 -42.01 -34.86
CA ILE A 555 -5.21 -41.43 -35.86
C ILE A 555 -4.37 -40.72 -36.92
N GLN A 556 -4.56 -41.08 -38.19
CA GLN A 556 -3.86 -40.50 -39.33
C GLN A 556 -4.87 -40.08 -40.42
N PRO A 557 -4.95 -38.79 -40.78
CA PRO A 557 -5.74 -38.33 -41.93
C PRO A 557 -5.15 -38.85 -43.27
N ILE A 558 -6.02 -39.19 -44.24
CA ILE A 558 -5.59 -39.76 -45.54
C ILE A 558 -5.41 -38.68 -46.65
N ASN A 559 -6.10 -37.53 -46.60
CA ASN A 559 -6.18 -36.57 -47.73
C ASN A 559 -5.98 -35.08 -47.36
N ASN A 560 -4.94 -34.73 -46.60
CA ASN A 560 -4.66 -33.33 -46.20
C ASN A 560 -5.89 -32.61 -45.59
N SER A 561 -6.71 -33.33 -44.83
CA SER A 561 -7.92 -32.78 -44.21
C SER A 561 -7.61 -32.25 -42.80
N THR A 562 -8.03 -31.04 -42.46
CA THR A 562 -7.78 -30.42 -41.14
C THR A 562 -8.82 -30.87 -40.12
N TRP A 563 -8.36 -31.43 -38.99
CA TRP A 563 -9.23 -31.93 -37.91
C TRP A 563 -9.17 -31.00 -36.69
N GLN A 564 -10.23 -30.97 -35.91
CA GLN A 564 -10.28 -30.21 -34.66
C GLN A 564 -10.91 -31.05 -33.54
N ASP A 565 -10.39 -30.91 -32.32
CA ASP A 565 -11.04 -31.47 -31.15
C ASP A 565 -12.31 -30.65 -30.85
N ILE A 566 -13.47 -31.30 -30.83
CA ILE A 566 -14.67 -30.69 -30.29
C ILE A 566 -14.59 -30.81 -28.78
N PRO A 567 -14.65 -29.71 -28.02
CA PRO A 567 -14.73 -29.78 -26.57
C PRO A 567 -15.96 -30.62 -26.18
N VAL A 568 -15.72 -31.83 -25.69
CA VAL A 568 -16.69 -32.59 -24.90
C VAL A 568 -16.60 -32.10 -23.46
N THR A 569 -17.73 -32.03 -22.77
CA THR A 569 -17.82 -31.50 -21.40
C THR A 569 -16.74 -32.11 -20.51
N ASN A 570 -16.02 -31.26 -19.76
CA ASN A 570 -14.97 -31.64 -18.80
C ASN A 570 -13.59 -32.04 -19.36
N ARG A 571 -13.23 -31.59 -20.58
CA ARG A 571 -11.82 -31.49 -21.01
C ARG A 571 -11.53 -30.23 -21.81
N SER A 572 -10.31 -29.71 -21.68
CA SER A 572 -9.78 -28.68 -22.57
C SER A 572 -9.64 -29.24 -23.98
N SER A 573 -10.00 -28.46 -25.00
CA SER A 573 -9.75 -28.83 -26.39
C SER A 573 -8.27 -29.16 -26.58
N LEU A 574 -7.97 -30.30 -27.19
CA LEU A 574 -6.61 -30.66 -27.62
C LEU A 574 -6.13 -29.82 -28.82
N GLY A 575 -6.98 -28.93 -29.34
CA GLY A 575 -6.66 -27.99 -30.40
C GLY A 575 -6.96 -28.52 -31.81
N THR A 576 -6.38 -27.85 -32.80
CA THR A 576 -6.45 -28.22 -34.21
C THR A 576 -5.30 -29.14 -34.58
N PHE A 577 -5.61 -30.21 -35.30
CA PHE A 577 -4.66 -31.21 -35.75
C PHE A 577 -4.21 -30.91 -37.18
N ASP A 578 -2.91 -31.04 -37.41
CA ASP A 578 -2.23 -30.96 -38.70
C ASP A 578 -2.81 -32.01 -39.65
N SER A 579 -3.15 -31.55 -40.85
CA SER A 579 -3.78 -32.34 -41.90
C SER A 579 -2.93 -33.51 -42.43
N SER A 580 -1.65 -33.56 -42.08
CA SER A 580 -0.68 -34.54 -42.59
C SER A 580 -0.03 -35.42 -41.51
N ALA A 581 -0.29 -35.16 -40.22
CA ALA A 581 0.44 -35.79 -39.13
C ALA A 581 -0.29 -37.00 -38.52
N LYS A 582 0.48 -37.94 -38.00
CA LYS A 582 0.01 -39.08 -37.21
C LYS A 582 -0.07 -38.69 -35.76
N TYR A 583 -1.21 -38.88 -35.14
CA TYR A 583 -1.43 -38.58 -33.73
C TYR A 583 -1.58 -39.85 -32.92
N THR A 584 -0.77 -40.02 -31.89
CA THR A 584 -0.78 -41.17 -30.98
C THR A 584 -1.33 -40.75 -29.63
N PHE A 585 -2.30 -41.48 -29.13
CA PHE A 585 -2.96 -41.29 -27.84
C PHE A 585 -2.74 -42.52 -26.96
N LYS A 586 -2.71 -42.33 -25.64
CA LYS A 586 -2.58 -43.41 -24.65
C LYS A 586 -3.71 -43.33 -23.64
N VAL A 587 -4.20 -44.50 -23.25
CA VAL A 587 -5.07 -44.66 -22.09
C VAL A 587 -4.19 -44.79 -20.85
N ASN A 588 -4.25 -43.79 -19.99
CA ASN A 588 -3.51 -43.76 -18.74
C ASN A 588 -4.08 -44.78 -17.74
N ASN A 589 -3.35 -45.06 -16.67
CA ASN A 589 -3.75 -46.04 -15.65
C ASN A 589 -5.07 -45.70 -14.95
N ASP A 590 -5.45 -44.42 -14.92
CA ASP A 590 -6.72 -43.93 -14.39
C ASP A 590 -7.88 -43.96 -15.41
N GLY A 591 -7.61 -44.44 -16.63
CA GLY A 591 -8.56 -44.49 -17.75
C GLY A 591 -8.70 -43.17 -18.52
N SER A 592 -7.95 -42.13 -18.17
CA SER A 592 -7.92 -40.88 -18.95
C SER A 592 -7.15 -41.04 -20.25
N ILE A 593 -7.48 -40.24 -21.27
CA ILE A 593 -6.80 -40.27 -22.57
C ILE A 593 -5.89 -39.06 -22.70
N SER A 594 -4.59 -39.30 -22.87
CA SER A 594 -3.60 -38.27 -23.14
C SER A 594 -3.07 -38.38 -24.58
N HIS A 595 -2.78 -37.24 -25.20
CA HIS A 595 -1.99 -37.19 -26.41
C HIS A 595 -0.51 -37.46 -26.06
N VAL A 596 0.12 -38.38 -26.78
CA VAL A 596 1.48 -38.88 -26.45
C VAL A 596 2.50 -38.53 -27.50
N ALA A 597 2.15 -38.55 -28.79
CA ALA A 597 3.10 -38.22 -29.85
C ALA A 597 2.41 -37.72 -31.12
N THR A 598 3.07 -36.80 -31.82
CA THR A 598 2.72 -36.39 -33.19
C THR A 598 3.90 -36.73 -34.11
N GLU A 599 3.69 -37.57 -35.11
CA GLU A 599 4.68 -37.86 -36.17
C GLU A 599 4.30 -37.04 -37.41
N LYS A 600 5.09 -36.00 -37.75
CA LYS A 600 4.87 -35.17 -38.94
C LYS A 600 5.59 -35.75 -40.16
N ASN A 601 4.99 -35.63 -41.34
CA ASN A 601 5.56 -36.15 -42.59
C ASN A 601 6.93 -35.49 -42.90
N PRO A 602 8.06 -36.22 -42.97
CA PRO A 602 9.41 -35.64 -42.97
C PRO A 602 9.82 -34.86 -44.23
N ALA A 603 9.02 -34.86 -45.30
CA ALA A 603 9.46 -34.41 -46.62
C ALA A 603 9.53 -32.87 -46.83
N GLN A 604 9.03 -32.02 -45.92
CA GLN A 604 8.80 -30.59 -46.22
C GLN A 604 9.53 -29.55 -45.34
N ASN A 605 10.47 -29.95 -44.47
CA ASN A 605 11.06 -29.08 -43.43
C ASN A 605 12.51 -28.57 -43.71
N LYS A 606 12.98 -28.57 -44.96
CA LYS A 606 14.40 -28.32 -45.29
C LYS A 606 14.77 -26.87 -45.67
N SER A 607 13.88 -25.89 -45.48
CA SER A 607 14.09 -24.50 -45.94
C SER A 607 13.84 -23.43 -44.88
N ILE A 608 14.68 -22.40 -44.89
CA ILE A 608 14.60 -21.14 -44.10
C ILE A 608 14.70 -19.98 -45.11
N CYS A 609 13.91 -18.91 -44.94
CA CYS A 609 13.99 -17.70 -45.76
C CYS A 609 14.01 -16.45 -44.87
N LEU A 610 15.16 -15.79 -44.79
CA LEU A 610 15.37 -14.58 -43.99
C LEU A 610 15.35 -13.36 -44.89
N ASN A 611 14.52 -12.36 -44.57
CA ASN A 611 14.39 -11.13 -45.35
C ASN A 611 14.79 -9.90 -44.55
N LEU A 612 15.50 -8.98 -45.20
CA LEU A 612 15.78 -7.65 -44.68
C LEU A 612 14.61 -6.72 -44.92
N LYS A 613 14.12 -6.11 -43.85
CA LYS A 613 12.91 -5.29 -43.91
C LYS A 613 13.20 -4.01 -44.71
N GLY A 614 12.52 -3.83 -45.84
CA GLY A 614 12.56 -2.61 -46.65
C GLY A 614 13.58 -2.58 -47.79
N THR A 615 14.43 -3.61 -47.96
CA THR A 615 15.45 -3.63 -49.03
C THR A 615 15.23 -4.71 -50.10
N GLY A 616 14.33 -5.66 -49.86
CA GLY A 616 14.07 -6.79 -50.77
C GLY A 616 15.19 -7.85 -50.77
N SER A 617 16.08 -7.82 -49.77
CA SER A 617 17.24 -8.70 -49.68
C SER A 617 16.95 -9.95 -48.85
N TYR A 618 17.22 -11.13 -49.40
CA TYR A 618 16.93 -12.38 -48.70
C TYR A 618 18.03 -13.42 -48.82
N VAL A 619 18.11 -14.28 -47.80
CA VAL A 619 18.95 -15.49 -47.77
C VAL A 619 18.05 -16.68 -47.50
N PHE A 620 18.20 -17.75 -48.26
CA PHE A 620 17.42 -18.95 -48.05
C PHE A 620 18.24 -20.23 -48.24
N VAL A 621 17.77 -21.30 -47.60
CA VAL A 621 18.31 -22.65 -47.81
C VAL A 621 17.29 -23.47 -48.57
N GLU A 622 17.72 -24.07 -49.66
CA GLU A 622 16.90 -24.98 -50.46
C GLU A 622 17.74 -26.18 -50.89
N ASN A 623 17.20 -27.39 -50.71
CA ASN A 623 17.87 -28.64 -51.07
C ASN A 623 19.30 -28.75 -50.50
N GLY A 624 19.50 -28.30 -49.26
CA GLY A 624 20.81 -28.31 -48.59
C GLY A 624 21.82 -27.32 -49.16
N ASN A 625 21.41 -26.37 -50.02
CA ASN A 625 22.28 -25.32 -50.55
C ASN A 625 21.85 -23.95 -50.03
N LEU A 626 22.83 -23.10 -49.69
CA LEU A 626 22.60 -21.72 -49.28
C LEU A 626 22.58 -20.78 -50.51
N TYR A 627 21.56 -19.91 -50.58
CA TYR A 627 21.33 -18.95 -51.67
C TYR A 627 21.06 -17.54 -51.13
N GLY A 628 21.41 -16.50 -51.90
CA GLY A 628 21.09 -15.10 -51.59
C GLY A 628 20.82 -14.26 -52.85
N ASN A 629 20.34 -13.02 -52.75
CA ASN A 629 20.20 -12.13 -53.93
C ASN A 629 21.36 -11.13 -54.08
N THR A 630 21.58 -10.69 -55.33
CA THR A 630 22.83 -10.09 -55.86
C THR A 630 23.14 -8.65 -55.39
N ALA A 631 22.39 -8.09 -54.44
CA ALA A 631 22.58 -6.69 -53.98
C ALA A 631 23.11 -6.56 -52.54
N THR A 632 23.31 -7.65 -51.80
CA THR A 632 23.29 -7.54 -50.32
C THR A 632 24.42 -8.22 -49.54
N VAL A 633 25.02 -9.29 -50.05
CA VAL A 633 25.98 -10.08 -49.25
C VAL A 633 27.41 -9.64 -49.51
N GLY A 634 28.08 -9.18 -48.45
CA GLY A 634 29.35 -8.43 -48.51
C GLY A 634 29.22 -6.94 -48.17
N SER A 635 28.04 -6.33 -48.40
CA SER A 635 27.76 -4.92 -48.07
C SER A 635 26.81 -4.74 -46.89
N SER A 636 25.88 -5.70 -46.65
CA SER A 636 24.87 -5.60 -45.57
C SER A 636 24.81 -6.82 -44.64
N MET A 637 25.56 -7.89 -44.93
CA MET A 637 25.73 -9.02 -44.00
C MET A 637 27.03 -9.80 -44.27
N THR A 638 27.50 -10.51 -43.25
CA THR A 638 28.55 -11.53 -43.32
C THR A 638 27.93 -12.90 -43.03
N ILE A 639 28.27 -13.90 -43.84
CA ILE A 639 27.89 -15.30 -43.62
C ILE A 639 29.15 -16.13 -43.42
N THR A 640 29.14 -17.00 -42.41
CA THR A 640 30.20 -18.00 -42.22
C THR A 640 29.62 -19.42 -42.18
N LYS A 641 30.28 -20.39 -42.80
CA LYS A 641 30.00 -21.82 -42.63
C LYS A 641 31.11 -22.46 -41.82
N ASN A 642 30.77 -23.17 -40.74
CA ASN A 642 31.73 -23.78 -39.82
C ASN A 642 32.87 -22.82 -39.41
N GLY A 643 32.53 -21.55 -39.19
CA GLY A 643 33.47 -20.49 -38.79
C GLY A 643 34.28 -19.84 -39.92
N LYS A 644 34.18 -20.28 -41.17
CA LYS A 644 34.86 -19.66 -42.32
C LYS A 644 33.90 -18.79 -43.14
N THR A 645 34.33 -17.58 -43.51
CA THR A 645 33.54 -16.67 -44.36
C THR A 645 33.31 -17.29 -45.73
N VAL A 646 32.06 -17.25 -46.20
CA VAL A 646 31.67 -17.72 -47.54
C VAL A 646 31.39 -16.54 -48.46
N SER A 647 31.75 -16.67 -49.74
CA SER A 647 31.55 -15.63 -50.76
C SER A 647 30.42 -16.03 -51.69
N GLN A 648 29.65 -15.08 -52.21
CA GLN A 648 28.58 -15.38 -53.16
C GLN A 648 29.14 -15.51 -54.59
N ALA A 649 28.79 -16.57 -55.31
CA ALA A 649 29.12 -16.76 -56.71
C ALA A 649 28.07 -16.11 -57.65
N SER A 650 28.37 -16.03 -58.94
CA SER A 650 27.56 -15.35 -59.96
C SER A 650 26.18 -15.97 -60.20
N ASP A 651 25.98 -17.22 -59.77
CA ASP A 651 24.71 -17.96 -59.82
C ASP A 651 23.87 -17.78 -58.55
N ASN A 652 24.20 -16.78 -57.71
CA ASN A 652 23.58 -16.48 -56.42
C ASN A 652 23.79 -17.55 -55.34
N LYS A 653 24.53 -18.62 -55.62
CA LYS A 653 24.93 -19.68 -54.68
C LYS A 653 26.21 -19.28 -53.95
N PHE A 654 26.37 -19.67 -52.69
CA PHE A 654 27.62 -19.41 -51.97
C PHE A 654 28.75 -20.41 -52.32
N THR A 655 30.00 -19.98 -52.28
CA THR A 655 31.17 -20.89 -52.33
C THR A 655 31.10 -21.87 -51.16
N ASP A 656 31.25 -23.18 -51.41
CA ASP A 656 30.99 -24.25 -50.41
C ASP A 656 29.54 -24.30 -49.88
N ALA A 657 28.55 -23.91 -50.70
CA ALA A 657 27.12 -23.80 -50.33
C ALA A 657 26.43 -25.08 -49.84
N GLU A 658 27.00 -26.27 -50.04
CA GLU A 658 26.35 -27.53 -49.64
C GLU A 658 26.45 -27.74 -48.12
N LEU A 659 25.34 -27.53 -47.41
CA LEU A 659 25.17 -27.73 -45.99
C LEU A 659 24.84 -29.20 -45.69
N LYS A 660 25.72 -29.89 -44.95
CA LYS A 660 25.54 -31.29 -44.53
C LYS A 660 24.95 -31.37 -43.13
N ALA A 661 24.32 -32.50 -42.80
CA ALA A 661 23.88 -32.77 -41.43
C ALA A 661 25.04 -32.60 -40.44
N GLY A 662 24.83 -31.78 -39.41
CA GLY A 662 25.84 -31.41 -38.43
C GLY A 662 26.57 -30.09 -38.72
N ASP A 663 26.51 -29.57 -39.95
CA ASP A 663 27.09 -28.27 -40.28
C ASP A 663 26.42 -27.14 -39.50
N THR A 664 27.22 -26.12 -39.18
CA THR A 664 26.75 -24.87 -38.62
C THR A 664 27.02 -23.73 -39.59
N PHE A 665 26.11 -22.78 -39.66
CA PHE A 665 26.35 -21.53 -40.37
C PHE A 665 25.89 -20.35 -39.52
N THR A 666 26.58 -19.22 -39.67
CA THR A 666 26.28 -18.00 -38.94
C THR A 666 25.96 -16.87 -39.89
N ILE A 667 25.01 -16.03 -39.48
CA ILE A 667 24.58 -14.84 -40.20
C ILE A 667 24.76 -13.65 -39.27
N GLN A 668 25.45 -12.62 -39.74
CA GLN A 668 25.67 -11.38 -38.99
C GLN A 668 25.35 -10.17 -39.88
N PRO A 669 24.38 -9.32 -39.50
CA PRO A 669 24.10 -8.07 -40.21
C PRO A 669 25.29 -7.10 -40.15
N ILE A 670 25.48 -6.32 -41.20
CA ILE A 670 26.39 -5.16 -41.26
C ILE A 670 25.50 -3.90 -41.14
N ASN A 671 25.87 -2.94 -40.27
CA ASN A 671 25.21 -1.63 -40.09
C ASN A 671 23.79 -1.60 -39.47
N ASN A 672 23.53 -2.31 -38.36
CA ASN A 672 22.29 -2.15 -37.56
C ASN A 672 20.96 -2.30 -38.33
N SER A 673 20.91 -3.18 -39.34
CA SER A 673 19.68 -3.43 -40.10
C SER A 673 18.77 -4.48 -39.43
N THR A 674 17.45 -4.25 -39.37
CA THR A 674 16.47 -5.15 -38.72
C THR A 674 15.93 -6.22 -39.68
N TRP A 675 15.92 -7.48 -39.25
CA TRP A 675 15.55 -8.63 -40.10
C TRP A 675 14.30 -9.34 -39.60
N GLN A 676 13.54 -9.93 -40.52
CA GLN A 676 12.39 -10.76 -40.18
C GLN A 676 12.46 -12.09 -40.91
N ASP A 677 12.07 -13.17 -40.22
CA ASP A 677 11.79 -14.42 -40.89
C ASP A 677 10.51 -14.29 -41.72
N ILE A 678 10.57 -14.65 -43.01
CA ILE A 678 9.35 -14.83 -43.80
C ILE A 678 8.89 -16.27 -43.61
N PRO A 679 7.68 -16.51 -43.07
CA PRO A 679 7.15 -17.86 -42.95
C PRO A 679 7.05 -18.48 -44.35
N VAL A 680 7.86 -19.50 -44.61
CA VAL A 680 7.61 -20.46 -45.68
C VAL A 680 6.53 -21.42 -45.16
N THR A 681 5.64 -21.88 -46.04
CA THR A 681 4.33 -22.51 -45.76
C THR A 681 4.31 -23.63 -44.71
N ASN A 682 5.48 -24.18 -44.35
CA ASN A 682 5.63 -25.35 -43.48
C ASN A 682 6.51 -25.11 -42.24
N ARG A 683 6.81 -23.85 -41.87
CA ARG A 683 7.47 -23.54 -40.58
C ARG A 683 6.86 -22.33 -39.88
N SER A 684 6.79 -22.40 -38.55
CA SER A 684 6.51 -21.23 -37.71
C SER A 684 7.61 -20.20 -37.93
N SER A 685 7.23 -18.91 -37.98
CA SER A 685 8.21 -17.83 -38.03
C SER A 685 9.21 -17.97 -36.88
N LEU A 686 10.52 -17.90 -37.16
CA LEU A 686 11.56 -17.77 -36.14
C LEU A 686 11.57 -16.40 -35.46
N GLY A 687 10.69 -15.49 -35.88
CA GLY A 687 10.54 -14.16 -35.31
C GLY A 687 11.38 -13.09 -36.01
N THR A 688 11.47 -11.93 -35.35
CA THR A 688 12.33 -10.81 -35.76
C THR A 688 13.72 -10.96 -35.15
N PHE A 689 14.75 -10.74 -35.95
CA PHE A 689 16.14 -10.83 -35.52
C PHE A 689 16.70 -9.43 -35.23
N ASP A 690 17.45 -9.35 -34.13
CA ASP A 690 18.17 -8.19 -33.62
C ASP A 690 19.28 -7.80 -34.59
N SER A 691 19.37 -6.50 -34.86
CA SER A 691 20.28 -5.94 -35.84
C SER A 691 21.75 -5.97 -35.41
N SER A 692 22.04 -6.21 -34.13
CA SER A 692 23.40 -6.25 -33.55
C SER A 692 23.87 -7.65 -33.13
N ALA A 693 23.11 -8.69 -33.48
CA ALA A 693 23.40 -10.06 -33.07
C ALA A 693 23.88 -10.94 -34.22
N LYS A 694 24.84 -11.82 -33.92
CA LYS A 694 25.26 -12.92 -34.79
C LYS A 694 24.40 -14.14 -34.46
N TYR A 695 23.78 -14.72 -35.46
CA TYR A 695 22.88 -15.86 -35.33
C TYR A 695 23.53 -17.12 -35.87
N THR A 696 23.61 -18.17 -35.06
CA THR A 696 24.16 -19.47 -35.42
C THR A 696 23.02 -20.47 -35.61
N PHE A 697 23.03 -21.14 -36.75
CA PHE A 697 22.07 -22.18 -37.12
C PHE A 697 22.80 -23.51 -37.35
N LYS A 698 22.13 -24.62 -37.06
CA LYS A 698 22.63 -25.98 -37.30
C LYS A 698 21.69 -26.74 -38.20
N VAL A 699 22.29 -27.50 -39.10
CA VAL A 699 21.60 -28.54 -39.85
C VAL A 699 21.50 -29.77 -38.96
N ASN A 700 20.28 -30.11 -38.56
CA ASN A 700 19.99 -31.29 -37.79
C ASN A 700 20.21 -32.57 -38.62
N ASN A 701 20.27 -33.72 -37.97
CA ASN A 701 20.51 -35.00 -38.65
C ASN A 701 19.41 -35.37 -39.66
N ASP A 702 18.20 -34.83 -39.49
CA ASP A 702 17.07 -34.99 -40.41
C ASP A 702 17.06 -33.98 -41.57
N GLY A 703 18.08 -33.10 -41.64
CA GLY A 703 18.20 -32.03 -42.64
C GLY A 703 17.37 -30.78 -42.33
N SER A 704 16.66 -30.73 -41.20
CA SER A 704 15.99 -29.50 -40.75
C SER A 704 17.00 -28.51 -40.18
N ILE A 705 16.67 -27.20 -40.22
CA ILE A 705 17.55 -26.15 -39.71
C ILE A 705 16.98 -25.61 -38.41
N SER A 706 17.76 -25.72 -37.33
CA SER A 706 17.44 -25.16 -36.03
C SER A 706 18.29 -23.93 -35.74
N HIS A 707 17.71 -22.94 -35.07
CA HIS A 707 18.47 -21.87 -34.42
C HIS A 707 19.16 -22.45 -33.18
N VAL A 708 20.47 -22.25 -33.06
CA VAL A 708 21.31 -22.88 -32.03
C VAL A 708 21.77 -21.88 -31.00
N ALA A 709 22.23 -20.71 -31.45
CA ALA A 709 22.77 -19.70 -30.58
C ALA A 709 22.62 -18.31 -31.17
N THR A 710 22.32 -17.35 -30.31
CA THR A 710 22.43 -15.93 -30.62
C THR A 710 23.63 -15.37 -29.86
N GLU A 711 24.67 -15.00 -30.58
CA GLU A 711 25.82 -14.28 -30.04
C GLU A 711 25.57 -12.77 -30.25
N LYS A 712 25.03 -12.10 -29.22
CA LYS A 712 24.95 -10.64 -29.23
C LYS A 712 26.37 -10.10 -29.08
N ASN A 713 26.82 -9.22 -29.98
CA ASN A 713 28.10 -8.55 -29.79
C ASN A 713 28.00 -7.69 -28.51
N PRO A 714 28.66 -8.06 -27.39
CA PRO A 714 28.33 -7.50 -26.08
C PRO A 714 28.49 -5.98 -26.03
N ALA A 715 29.40 -5.44 -26.81
CA ALA A 715 29.74 -4.02 -26.79
C ALA A 715 29.09 -3.18 -27.91
N GLN A 716 28.21 -3.75 -28.75
CA GLN A 716 27.47 -2.95 -29.74
C GLN A 716 26.24 -2.26 -29.16
N ASN A 717 25.68 -2.75 -28.04
CA ASN A 717 24.44 -2.17 -27.51
C ASN A 717 24.65 -1.10 -26.42
N LYS A 718 25.87 -0.81 -25.94
CA LYS A 718 26.10 0.13 -24.81
C LYS A 718 27.50 0.78 -24.79
N SER A 719 27.89 1.43 -25.88
CA SER A 719 29.14 2.20 -26.03
C SER A 719 29.21 3.45 -25.15
N ILE A 720 30.34 3.71 -24.46
CA ILE A 720 30.63 5.04 -23.89
C ILE A 720 31.22 5.95 -24.97
N CYS A 721 30.83 7.22 -25.03
CA CYS A 721 31.36 8.23 -25.96
C CYS A 721 31.66 9.51 -25.18
N LEU A 722 32.93 9.79 -24.98
CA LEU A 722 33.40 10.94 -24.21
C LEU A 722 33.97 11.98 -25.15
N ASN A 723 33.58 13.23 -24.94
CA ASN A 723 34.06 14.37 -25.70
C ASN A 723 34.76 15.36 -24.78
N LEU A 724 35.91 15.87 -25.20
CA LEU A 724 36.58 16.97 -24.50
C LEU A 724 35.84 18.27 -24.80
N LYS A 725 35.39 18.95 -23.74
CA LYS A 725 34.53 20.13 -23.89
C LYS A 725 35.26 21.24 -24.66
N GLY A 726 34.67 21.66 -25.78
CA GLY A 726 35.20 22.75 -26.61
C GLY A 726 36.23 22.31 -27.65
N THR A 727 36.51 21.01 -27.79
CA THR A 727 37.34 20.48 -28.88
C THR A 727 36.58 19.44 -29.70
N GLY A 728 37.14 19.01 -30.83
CA GLY A 728 36.64 17.88 -31.63
C GLY A 728 37.17 16.53 -31.17
N SER A 729 37.71 16.46 -29.95
CA SER A 729 38.41 15.27 -29.45
C SER A 729 37.47 14.30 -28.75
N TYR A 730 37.47 13.03 -29.17
CA TYR A 730 36.59 12.01 -28.62
C TYR A 730 37.31 10.72 -28.27
N VAL A 731 36.76 10.00 -27.28
CA VAL A 731 37.08 8.61 -26.95
C VAL A 731 35.79 7.83 -26.89
N PHE A 732 35.73 6.70 -27.60
CA PHE A 732 34.51 5.93 -27.68
C PHE A 732 34.79 4.43 -27.76
N VAL A 733 33.80 3.64 -27.37
CA VAL A 733 33.83 2.18 -27.54
C VAL A 733 32.99 1.82 -28.75
N GLU A 734 33.53 1.08 -29.70
CA GLU A 734 32.78 0.57 -30.84
C GLU A 734 33.18 -0.89 -31.09
N ASN A 735 32.22 -1.77 -31.34
CA ASN A 735 32.50 -3.19 -31.60
C ASN A 735 33.41 -3.85 -30.55
N GLY A 736 33.28 -3.46 -29.28
CA GLY A 736 34.10 -3.99 -28.18
C GLY A 736 35.53 -3.48 -28.12
N ASN A 737 35.87 -2.49 -28.95
CA ASN A 737 37.20 -1.90 -28.99
C ASN A 737 37.14 -0.43 -28.55
N LEU A 738 38.14 -0.01 -27.77
CA LEU A 738 38.33 1.39 -27.42
C LEU A 738 39.04 2.13 -28.57
N TYR A 739 38.48 3.27 -28.96
CA TYR A 739 38.96 4.16 -30.01
C TYR A 739 39.08 5.60 -29.51
N GLY A 740 39.96 6.39 -30.12
CA GLY A 740 40.00 7.84 -29.93
C GLY A 740 40.45 8.56 -31.20
N ASN A 741 40.39 9.89 -31.27
CA ASN A 741 41.00 10.64 -32.37
C ASN A 741 42.22 11.46 -31.92
N THR A 742 43.08 11.76 -32.90
CA THR A 742 44.53 11.92 -32.82
C THR A 742 45.06 13.22 -32.18
N ALA A 743 44.50 13.68 -31.05
CA ALA A 743 45.04 14.87 -30.36
C ALA A 743 45.09 14.83 -28.81
N THR A 744 44.65 13.77 -28.14
CA THR A 744 44.17 13.98 -26.74
C THR A 744 44.43 12.88 -25.71
N VAL A 745 44.68 11.63 -26.10
CA VAL A 745 44.91 10.56 -25.11
C VAL A 745 46.41 10.38 -24.87
N GLY A 746 46.85 10.70 -23.66
CA GLY A 746 48.24 10.90 -23.25
C GLY A 746 48.57 12.35 -22.84
N SER A 747 47.90 13.35 -23.42
CA SER A 747 48.08 14.79 -23.15
C SER A 747 46.93 15.42 -22.35
N SER A 748 45.70 14.93 -22.50
CA SER A 748 44.49 15.47 -21.83
C SER A 748 43.70 14.42 -21.03
N MET A 749 44.02 13.14 -21.20
CA MET A 749 43.44 12.04 -20.42
C MET A 749 44.36 10.81 -20.47
N THR A 750 44.48 10.12 -19.34
CA THR A 750 45.15 8.82 -19.22
C THR A 750 44.11 7.71 -19.13
N ILE A 751 44.33 6.61 -19.87
CA ILE A 751 43.46 5.44 -19.83
C ILE A 751 44.29 4.24 -19.35
N THR A 752 43.76 3.49 -18.39
CA THR A 752 44.36 2.21 -17.97
C THR A 752 43.34 1.08 -18.09
N LYS A 753 43.77 -0.10 -18.53
CA LYS A 753 42.95 -1.32 -18.54
C LYS A 753 43.57 -2.30 -17.57
N ASN A 754 42.78 -2.81 -16.62
CA ASN A 754 43.26 -3.70 -15.56
C ASN A 754 44.55 -3.18 -14.87
N GLY A 755 44.65 -1.87 -14.69
CA GLY A 755 45.78 -1.20 -14.02
C GLY A 755 47.01 -0.90 -14.89
N LYS A 756 47.02 -1.24 -16.19
CA LYS A 756 48.11 -0.89 -17.11
C LYS A 756 47.70 0.22 -18.07
N THR A 757 48.55 1.24 -18.25
CA THR A 757 48.32 2.32 -19.21
C THR A 757 48.28 1.76 -20.63
N VAL A 758 47.24 2.13 -21.38
CA VAL A 758 47.09 1.75 -22.79
C VAL A 758 47.50 2.91 -23.69
N SER A 759 48.17 2.60 -24.80
CA SER A 759 48.63 3.59 -25.78
C SER A 759 47.80 3.49 -27.04
N GLN A 760 47.58 4.62 -27.72
CA GLN A 760 46.86 4.64 -28.99
C GLN A 760 47.78 4.20 -30.14
N ALA A 761 47.30 3.28 -30.98
CA ALA A 761 47.98 2.84 -32.20
C ALA A 761 47.61 3.74 -33.41
N SER A 762 48.32 3.57 -34.52
CA SER A 762 48.18 4.41 -35.73
C SER A 762 46.83 4.29 -36.44
N ASP A 763 46.06 3.24 -36.16
CA ASP A 763 44.68 3.02 -36.62
C ASP A 763 43.63 3.62 -35.67
N ASN A 764 44.06 4.51 -34.76
CA ASN A 764 43.24 5.15 -33.72
C ASN A 764 42.67 4.21 -32.64
N LYS A 765 42.98 2.91 -32.71
CA LYS A 765 42.60 1.89 -31.72
C LYS A 765 43.63 1.82 -30.60
N PHE A 766 43.22 1.53 -29.37
CA PHE A 766 44.18 1.36 -28.26
C PHE A 766 44.86 -0.02 -28.26
N THR A 767 46.10 -0.10 -27.77
CA THR A 767 46.77 -1.39 -27.54
C THR A 767 46.00 -2.20 -26.52
N ASP A 768 45.70 -3.48 -26.81
CA ASP A 768 44.86 -4.36 -25.99
C ASP A 768 43.38 -3.87 -25.86
N ALA A 769 42.88 -3.22 -26.93
CA ALA A 769 41.59 -2.53 -26.98
C ALA A 769 40.33 -3.38 -26.78
N GLU A 770 40.40 -4.71 -26.86
CA GLU A 770 39.22 -5.57 -26.78
C GLU A 770 38.69 -5.64 -25.33
N LEU A 771 37.50 -5.11 -25.07
CA LEU A 771 36.82 -5.12 -23.78
C LEU A 771 35.88 -6.32 -23.67
N LYS A 772 36.12 -7.18 -22.67
CA LYS A 772 35.32 -8.39 -22.39
C LYS A 772 34.43 -8.20 -21.17
N ALA A 773 33.33 -8.95 -21.09
CA ALA A 773 32.47 -8.95 -19.91
C ALA A 773 33.26 -9.28 -18.64
N GLY A 774 33.16 -8.42 -17.64
CA GLY A 774 33.93 -8.49 -16.39
C GLY A 774 35.17 -7.60 -16.36
N ASP A 775 35.67 -7.13 -17.50
CA ASP A 775 36.84 -6.24 -17.56
C ASP A 775 36.57 -4.90 -16.87
N THR A 776 37.64 -4.31 -16.35
CA THR A 776 37.64 -2.95 -15.82
C THR A 776 38.66 -2.07 -16.53
N PHE A 777 38.27 -0.83 -16.80
CA PHE A 777 39.19 0.19 -17.31
C PHE A 777 38.96 1.50 -16.59
N THR A 778 40.00 2.31 -16.46
CA THR A 778 39.96 3.60 -15.78
C THR A 778 40.30 4.72 -16.74
N ILE A 779 39.64 5.86 -16.59
CA ILE A 779 40.01 7.11 -17.24
C ILE A 779 40.36 8.13 -16.16
N GLN A 780 41.38 8.94 -16.43
CA GLN A 780 41.75 10.06 -15.58
C GLN A 780 42.05 11.27 -16.45
N PRO A 781 41.20 12.30 -16.45
CA PRO A 781 41.49 13.54 -17.16
C PRO A 781 42.76 14.20 -16.59
N ILE A 782 43.61 14.74 -17.46
CA ILE A 782 44.83 15.46 -17.08
C ILE A 782 44.45 16.93 -16.81
N ASN A 783 45.19 17.62 -15.91
CA ASN A 783 44.93 18.99 -15.43
C ASN A 783 44.32 19.92 -16.50
N ASN A 784 43.25 20.63 -16.12
CA ASN A 784 42.49 21.57 -16.96
C ASN A 784 41.70 20.93 -18.12
N SER A 785 41.55 19.61 -18.14
CA SER A 785 40.69 18.92 -19.12
C SER A 785 39.36 18.55 -18.49
N THR A 786 38.25 18.97 -19.12
CA THR A 786 36.89 18.60 -18.72
C THR A 786 36.24 17.81 -19.85
N TRP A 787 36.00 16.54 -19.61
CA TRP A 787 35.38 15.62 -20.55
C TRP A 787 33.91 15.43 -20.22
N GLN A 788 33.06 15.28 -21.21
CA GLN A 788 31.64 15.07 -21.03
C GLN A 788 31.21 13.82 -21.80
N ASP A 789 30.40 13.00 -21.16
CA ASP A 789 29.74 11.91 -21.87
C ASP A 789 28.65 12.44 -22.81
N ILE A 790 28.80 12.11 -24.09
CA ILE A 790 27.76 12.28 -25.09
C ILE A 790 26.80 11.09 -24.95
N PRO A 791 25.53 11.33 -24.59
CA PRO A 791 24.54 10.27 -24.50
C PRO A 791 24.40 9.59 -25.87
N VAL A 792 24.49 8.26 -25.88
CA VAL A 792 24.05 7.46 -27.03
C VAL A 792 22.62 7.01 -26.76
N THR A 793 21.86 6.76 -27.83
CA THR A 793 20.39 6.64 -27.86
C THR A 793 19.77 5.71 -26.80
N ASP A 794 20.55 4.75 -26.30
CA ASP A 794 20.09 3.70 -25.38
C ASP A 794 20.74 3.74 -23.98
N ARG A 795 21.38 4.85 -23.59
CA ARG A 795 21.84 5.08 -22.20
C ARG A 795 21.76 6.54 -21.77
N ASN A 796 21.47 6.75 -20.48
CA ASN A 796 21.57 8.06 -19.87
C ASN A 796 23.03 8.54 -19.84
N SER A 797 23.22 9.87 -19.88
CA SER A 797 24.54 10.47 -19.76
C SER A 797 25.22 10.02 -18.47
N LEU A 798 26.49 9.65 -18.57
CA LEU A 798 27.35 9.34 -17.42
C LEU A 798 27.91 10.61 -16.74
N GLY A 799 27.57 11.79 -17.27
CA GLY A 799 27.91 13.08 -16.69
C GLY A 799 29.19 13.69 -17.23
N THR A 800 29.79 14.58 -16.43
CA THR A 800 31.03 15.28 -16.75
C THR A 800 32.16 14.72 -15.89
N PHE A 801 33.33 14.54 -16.50
CA PHE A 801 34.56 14.04 -15.91
C PHE A 801 35.57 15.17 -15.88
N ASP A 802 36.00 15.55 -14.69
CA ASP A 802 36.98 16.61 -14.51
C ASP A 802 38.35 16.04 -14.11
N SER A 803 39.37 16.89 -14.17
CA SER A 803 40.75 16.50 -13.86
C SER A 803 41.01 16.21 -12.39
N SER A 804 40.00 16.33 -11.50
CA SER A 804 40.17 16.10 -10.07
C SER A 804 40.04 14.62 -9.68
N ALA A 805 39.48 13.76 -10.54
CA ALA A 805 39.21 12.37 -10.19
C ALA A 805 39.62 11.35 -11.26
N LYS A 806 39.93 10.14 -10.77
CA LYS A 806 40.08 8.94 -11.60
C LYS A 806 38.79 8.14 -11.57
N TYR A 807 38.25 7.84 -12.74
CA TYR A 807 36.97 7.15 -12.90
C TYR A 807 37.20 5.74 -13.41
N THR A 808 36.59 4.74 -12.76
CA THR A 808 36.71 3.33 -13.11
C THR A 808 35.39 2.81 -13.65
N PHE A 809 35.44 2.15 -14.80
CA PHE A 809 34.30 1.53 -15.47
C PHE A 809 34.43 0.02 -15.49
N LYS A 810 33.28 -0.65 -15.44
CA LYS A 810 33.17 -2.10 -15.58
C LYS A 810 32.30 -2.44 -16.78
N VAL A 811 32.74 -3.44 -17.53
CA VAL A 811 31.92 -4.11 -18.54
C VAL A 811 31.08 -5.17 -17.82
N ASN A 812 29.77 -4.97 -17.78
CA ASN A 812 28.83 -5.90 -17.15
C ASN A 812 28.62 -7.13 -18.02
N ASN A 813 28.00 -8.16 -17.44
CA ASN A 813 27.75 -9.43 -18.13
C ASN A 813 26.84 -9.30 -19.36
N ASP A 814 25.99 -8.27 -19.38
CA ASP A 814 25.12 -7.92 -20.52
C ASP A 814 25.83 -7.04 -21.56
N GLY A 815 27.13 -6.78 -21.39
CA GLY A 815 27.94 -5.91 -22.23
C GLY A 815 27.78 -4.41 -21.97
N SER A 816 26.96 -4.02 -20.99
CA SER A 816 26.84 -2.63 -20.56
C SER A 816 28.10 -2.09 -19.89
N ILE A 817 28.45 -0.84 -20.16
CA ILE A 817 29.52 -0.16 -19.41
C ILE A 817 28.87 0.65 -18.29
N SER A 818 29.27 0.40 -17.05
CA SER A 818 28.85 1.16 -15.87
C SER A 818 30.04 1.76 -15.13
N LEU A 819 29.87 2.97 -14.59
CA LEU A 819 30.83 3.57 -13.66
C LEU A 819 30.75 2.81 -12.33
N VAL A 820 31.88 2.33 -11.83
CA VAL A 820 31.96 1.49 -10.61
C VAL A 820 32.73 2.15 -9.46
N ALA A 821 33.65 3.09 -9.74
CA ALA A 821 34.37 3.83 -8.70
C ALA A 821 34.91 5.17 -9.20
N THR A 822 35.07 6.12 -8.26
CA THR A 822 35.70 7.43 -8.46
C THR A 822 36.72 7.65 -7.34
N GLU A 823 37.99 7.90 -7.66
CA GLU A 823 39.05 8.22 -6.69
C GLU A 823 39.45 9.69 -6.86
N GLU A 824 39.17 10.54 -5.86
CA GLU A 824 39.50 11.97 -5.89
C GLU A 824 40.98 12.22 -5.59
N ASN A 825 41.59 13.15 -6.32
CA ASN A 825 42.93 13.68 -6.05
C ASN A 825 42.87 14.53 -4.76
N PRO A 826 43.70 14.27 -3.71
CA PRO A 826 43.57 14.88 -2.38
C PRO A 826 43.72 16.41 -2.28
N ALA A 827 43.85 17.13 -3.40
CA ALA A 827 44.32 18.51 -3.42
C ALA A 827 43.24 19.59 -3.59
N GLN A 828 41.98 19.27 -3.91
CA GLN A 828 40.93 20.31 -4.01
C GLN A 828 39.59 19.86 -3.42
N ASN A 829 39.32 20.39 -2.23
CA ASN A 829 38.14 20.11 -1.42
C ASN A 829 37.01 21.08 -1.80
N ASN A 830 36.06 20.62 -2.62
CA ASN A 830 34.71 21.19 -2.75
C ASN A 830 33.74 20.00 -2.93
N SER A 831 33.08 19.63 -1.84
CA SER A 831 32.34 18.38 -1.66
C SER A 831 31.18 18.19 -2.66
N ILE A 832 31.38 17.30 -3.62
CA ILE A 832 30.33 16.64 -4.40
C ILE A 832 29.90 15.41 -3.59
N HIS A 833 28.68 15.41 -3.03
CA HIS A 833 28.10 14.22 -2.42
C HIS A 833 27.56 13.28 -3.52
N LEU A 834 28.32 12.22 -3.86
CA LEU A 834 27.83 11.08 -4.63
C LEU A 834 27.34 9.99 -3.67
N ASN A 835 26.02 9.85 -3.52
CA ASN A 835 25.40 8.81 -2.70
C ASN A 835 25.49 7.43 -3.37
N LYS A 836 26.05 6.46 -2.64
CA LYS A 836 25.92 5.02 -2.93
C LYS A 836 24.75 4.43 -2.11
N SER A 837 24.00 3.53 -2.76
CA SER A 837 23.00 2.55 -2.27
C SER A 837 21.62 3.03 -1.79
N ASN A 838 20.61 2.73 -2.62
CA ASN A 838 19.40 1.93 -2.29
C ASN A 838 18.43 1.76 -3.47
N GLY A 839 18.80 2.16 -4.69
CA GLY A 839 17.85 2.21 -5.83
C GLY A 839 16.77 3.28 -5.65
N LEU A 840 16.90 4.10 -4.59
CA LEU A 840 16.11 5.28 -4.30
C LEU A 840 16.96 6.52 -4.53
N SER A 841 16.33 7.56 -5.03
CA SER A 841 16.93 8.85 -5.33
C SER A 841 16.08 9.96 -4.73
N GLU A 842 16.71 11.05 -4.33
CA GLU A 842 16.02 12.19 -3.72
C GLU A 842 15.32 13.02 -4.80
N VAL A 843 14.10 13.49 -4.51
CA VAL A 843 13.44 14.55 -5.27
C VAL A 843 13.47 15.83 -4.44
N TYR A 844 14.23 16.81 -4.89
CA TYR A 844 14.37 18.11 -4.26
C TYR A 844 13.15 18.98 -4.54
N ARG A 845 12.60 19.62 -3.50
CA ARG A 845 11.50 20.58 -3.60
C ARG A 845 12.02 22.00 -3.47
N LEU A 846 11.69 22.85 -4.45
CA LEU A 846 12.04 24.26 -4.46
C LEU A 846 10.80 25.13 -4.65
N TYR A 847 10.70 26.22 -3.92
CA TYR A 847 9.63 27.20 -4.02
C TYR A 847 10.14 28.50 -4.65
N ASN A 848 9.42 29.06 -5.61
CA ASN A 848 9.69 30.37 -6.18
C ASN A 848 8.79 31.45 -5.56
N PRO A 849 9.33 32.35 -4.70
CA PRO A 849 8.52 33.40 -4.07
C PRO A 849 7.93 34.41 -5.07
N ASN A 850 8.48 34.51 -6.28
CA ASN A 850 8.05 35.50 -7.28
C ASN A 850 6.87 35.03 -8.13
N SER A 851 6.76 33.73 -8.40
CA SER A 851 5.66 33.15 -9.21
C SER A 851 4.64 32.36 -8.38
N GLY A 852 5.02 31.87 -7.19
CA GLY A 852 4.24 30.94 -6.38
C GLY A 852 4.47 29.46 -6.74
N GLU A 853 5.35 29.20 -7.71
CA GLU A 853 5.61 27.88 -8.27
C GLU A 853 6.40 26.97 -7.32
N HIS A 854 6.06 25.67 -7.33
CA HIS A 854 6.91 24.63 -6.76
C HIS A 854 7.54 23.79 -7.86
N PHE A 855 8.85 23.57 -7.75
CA PHE A 855 9.64 22.81 -8.70
C PHE A 855 10.27 21.59 -8.03
N TYR A 856 10.17 20.46 -8.73
CA TYR A 856 10.61 19.15 -8.27
C TYR A 856 11.62 18.54 -9.23
N THR A 857 12.79 18.17 -8.72
CA THR A 857 13.88 17.62 -9.53
C THR A 857 14.76 16.62 -8.78
N GLN A 858 15.24 15.60 -9.49
CA GLN A 858 16.33 14.74 -9.03
C GLN A 858 17.72 15.34 -9.32
N ASN A 859 17.77 16.40 -10.14
CA ASN A 859 19.02 16.98 -10.59
C ASN A 859 19.54 17.99 -9.57
N PHE A 860 20.60 17.60 -8.86
CA PHE A 860 21.26 18.42 -7.86
C PHE A 860 21.77 19.77 -8.41
N TYR A 861 22.23 19.80 -9.68
CA TYR A 861 22.68 21.04 -10.34
C TYR A 861 21.51 21.97 -10.66
N GLU A 862 20.39 21.42 -11.13
CA GLU A 862 19.17 22.19 -11.39
C GLU A 862 18.68 22.83 -10.08
N LYS A 863 18.65 22.07 -8.98
CA LYS A 863 18.36 22.59 -7.65
C LYS A 863 19.32 23.72 -7.25
N ASN A 864 20.64 23.52 -7.35
CA ASN A 864 21.63 24.54 -6.96
C ASN A 864 21.53 25.81 -7.80
N ASN A 865 21.34 25.68 -9.12
CA ASN A 865 21.19 26.81 -10.02
C ASN A 865 19.94 27.63 -9.68
N LEU A 866 18.81 26.97 -9.41
CA LEU A 866 17.56 27.61 -8.99
C LEU A 866 17.73 28.35 -7.66
N GLN A 867 18.42 27.76 -6.67
CA GLN A 867 18.74 28.42 -5.41
C GLN A 867 19.57 29.70 -5.63
N ASN A 868 20.57 29.65 -6.51
CA ASN A 868 21.43 30.80 -6.82
C ASN A 868 20.68 31.94 -7.51
N VAL A 869 19.59 31.65 -8.23
CA VAL A 869 18.73 32.65 -8.87
C VAL A 869 17.50 33.02 -8.04
N GLY A 870 17.51 32.69 -6.73
CA GLY A 870 16.54 33.20 -5.76
C GLY A 870 15.39 32.27 -5.39
N TRP A 871 15.40 31.02 -5.83
CA TRP A 871 14.42 30.03 -5.37
C TRP A 871 14.76 29.52 -3.96
N ARG A 872 13.74 29.28 -3.14
CA ARG A 872 13.90 28.74 -1.79
C ARG A 872 13.91 27.21 -1.85
N TYR A 873 15.02 26.60 -1.46
CA TYR A 873 15.07 25.16 -1.24
C TYR A 873 14.30 24.79 0.03
N GLU A 874 13.34 23.88 -0.08
CA GLU A 874 12.46 23.47 1.01
C GLU A 874 12.79 22.08 1.57
N GLY A 875 13.80 21.42 1.01
CA GLY A 875 14.23 20.08 1.42
C GLY A 875 13.90 18.99 0.39
N ILE A 876 14.02 17.75 0.83
CA ILE A 876 13.65 16.56 0.06
C ILE A 876 12.13 16.40 0.15
N GLY A 877 11.43 16.49 -0.98
CA GLY A 877 9.98 16.29 -1.01
C GLY A 877 9.58 14.83 -0.79
N TRP A 878 10.29 13.92 -1.46
CA TRP A 878 10.15 12.46 -1.30
C TRP A 878 11.34 11.71 -1.91
N MET A 879 11.38 10.39 -1.69
CA MET A 879 12.30 9.47 -2.33
C MET A 879 11.61 8.79 -3.52
N THR A 880 12.22 8.84 -4.70
CA THR A 880 11.76 8.14 -5.92
C THR A 880 12.61 6.91 -6.18
N ALA A 881 12.02 5.85 -6.75
CA ALA A 881 12.81 4.70 -7.21
C ALA A 881 13.46 4.96 -8.58
N SER A 882 14.43 4.14 -8.95
CA SER A 882 15.03 4.12 -10.29
C SER A 882 14.15 3.46 -11.37
N SER A 883 13.04 2.83 -10.96
CA SER A 883 12.06 2.19 -11.85
C SER A 883 10.65 2.23 -11.27
N GLY A 884 9.64 2.19 -12.13
CA GLY A 884 8.22 2.32 -11.76
C GLY A 884 7.39 2.90 -12.90
N GLN A 885 6.24 3.49 -12.58
CA GLN A 885 5.45 4.23 -13.57
C GLN A 885 6.14 5.57 -13.87
N PRO A 886 6.40 5.92 -15.15
CA PRO A 886 7.11 7.14 -15.49
C PRO A 886 6.28 8.39 -15.15
N VAL A 887 6.91 9.38 -14.51
CA VAL A 887 6.32 10.71 -14.30
C VAL A 887 6.95 11.67 -15.31
N TYR A 888 6.11 12.30 -16.13
CA TYR A 888 6.50 13.26 -17.14
C TYR A 888 6.34 14.68 -16.62
N ARG A 889 7.31 15.55 -16.91
CA ARG A 889 7.31 16.98 -16.58
C ARG A 889 7.16 17.78 -17.88
N VAL A 890 6.27 18.76 -17.89
CA VAL A 890 6.09 19.69 -19.01
C VAL A 890 6.14 21.12 -18.49
N TYR A 891 6.69 22.02 -19.32
CA TYR A 891 6.88 23.43 -18.98
C TYR A 891 5.94 24.32 -19.80
N ASN A 892 5.25 25.25 -19.15
CA ASN A 892 4.45 26.27 -19.79
C ASN A 892 5.24 27.58 -19.93
N PRO A 893 5.82 27.90 -21.09
CA PRO A 893 6.50 29.18 -21.30
C PRO A 893 5.54 30.37 -21.35
N ASN A 894 4.24 30.13 -21.54
CA ASN A 894 3.23 31.18 -21.69
C ASN A 894 2.60 31.59 -20.35
N ALA A 895 2.85 30.83 -19.28
CA ALA A 895 2.47 31.23 -17.94
C ALA A 895 3.36 32.39 -17.47
N ARG A 896 2.79 33.41 -16.84
CA ARG A 896 3.54 34.57 -16.36
C ARG A 896 4.45 34.13 -15.20
N GLY A 897 5.76 34.05 -15.47
CA GLY A 897 6.77 33.50 -14.55
C GLY A 897 7.17 32.05 -14.82
N GLY A 898 6.54 31.38 -15.79
CA GLY A 898 6.72 29.94 -16.05
C GLY A 898 5.89 29.06 -15.11
N ASP A 899 5.51 27.86 -15.58
CA ASP A 899 4.88 26.83 -14.73
C ASP A 899 5.29 25.42 -15.17
N HIS A 900 5.44 24.49 -14.22
CA HIS A 900 5.68 23.08 -14.49
C HIS A 900 4.51 22.21 -14.02
N TYR A 901 4.13 21.25 -14.85
CA TYR A 901 3.12 20.24 -14.53
C TYR A 901 3.68 18.83 -14.65
N TYR A 902 3.24 17.96 -13.74
CA TYR A 902 3.72 16.59 -13.61
C TYR A 902 2.57 15.60 -13.74
N THR A 903 2.73 14.58 -14.58
CA THR A 903 1.69 13.57 -14.82
C THR A 903 2.28 12.18 -15.11
N LEU A 904 1.54 11.13 -14.73
CA LEU A 904 1.81 9.75 -15.17
C LEU A 904 1.40 9.49 -16.63
N SER A 905 0.55 10.34 -17.20
CA SER A 905 0.01 10.16 -18.54
C SER A 905 0.88 10.86 -19.57
N LYS A 906 1.71 10.09 -20.29
CA LYS A 906 2.45 10.61 -21.45
C LYS A 906 1.53 11.25 -22.48
N TRP A 907 0.31 10.72 -22.61
CA TRP A 907 -0.70 11.26 -23.51
C TRP A 907 -1.18 12.65 -23.05
N GLU A 908 -1.47 12.85 -21.77
CA GLU A 908 -1.85 14.16 -21.20
C GLU A 908 -0.74 15.20 -21.43
N ALA A 909 0.51 14.83 -21.13
CA ALA A 909 1.68 15.67 -21.38
C ALA A 909 1.81 16.04 -22.87
N GLN A 910 1.61 15.08 -23.78
CA GLN A 910 1.60 15.34 -25.22
C GLN A 910 0.45 16.29 -25.64
N GLN A 911 -0.74 16.18 -25.04
CA GLN A 911 -1.84 17.12 -25.30
C GLN A 911 -1.51 18.54 -24.85
N LEU A 912 -0.83 18.71 -23.70
CA LEU A 912 -0.37 20.02 -23.24
C LEU A 912 0.69 20.60 -24.17
N VAL A 913 1.63 19.77 -24.64
CA VAL A 913 2.64 20.19 -25.64
C VAL A 913 1.99 20.64 -26.94
N ASN A 914 0.97 19.91 -27.42
CA ASN A 914 0.19 20.31 -28.59
C ASN A 914 -0.55 21.66 -28.39
N LYS A 915 -0.81 22.05 -27.13
CA LYS A 915 -1.41 23.34 -26.75
C LYS A 915 -0.36 24.44 -26.48
N GLY A 916 0.90 24.22 -26.82
CA GLY A 916 1.97 25.22 -26.73
C GLY A 916 2.86 25.11 -25.50
N TRP A 917 2.69 24.07 -24.68
CA TRP A 917 3.67 23.73 -23.64
C TRP A 917 4.91 23.09 -24.29
N ARG A 918 6.00 23.00 -23.53
CA ARG A 918 7.25 22.37 -23.98
C ARG A 918 7.52 21.11 -23.18
N TRP A 919 8.05 20.10 -23.85
CA TRP A 919 8.63 18.96 -23.16
C TRP A 919 9.80 19.43 -22.31
N ASP A 920 9.77 19.06 -21.04
CA ASP A 920 10.93 19.16 -20.16
C ASP A 920 11.65 17.81 -20.16
N ASN A 921 12.95 17.80 -19.82
CA ASN A 921 13.82 16.63 -19.86
C ASN A 921 13.78 15.88 -21.21
N ASN A 922 13.61 16.63 -22.31
CA ASN A 922 13.45 16.12 -23.68
C ASN A 922 12.37 15.04 -23.85
N GLY A 923 11.32 15.08 -23.02
CA GLY A 923 10.22 14.10 -23.04
C GLY A 923 10.54 12.75 -22.40
N ALA A 924 11.72 12.62 -21.78
CA ALA A 924 12.04 11.51 -20.90
C ALA A 924 11.39 11.71 -19.51
N PRO A 925 11.12 10.63 -18.76
CA PRO A 925 10.58 10.73 -17.41
C PRO A 925 11.50 11.56 -16.50
N ALA A 926 10.93 12.47 -15.72
CA ALA A 926 11.69 13.27 -14.74
C ALA A 926 12.05 12.44 -13.50
N PHE A 927 11.18 11.48 -13.14
CA PHE A 927 11.37 10.46 -12.09
C PHE A 927 10.29 9.37 -12.22
N TYR A 928 10.27 8.38 -11.31
CA TYR A 928 9.35 7.22 -11.38
C TYR A 928 8.47 7.10 -10.13
N SER A 929 7.18 6.88 -10.34
CA SER A 929 6.26 6.50 -9.27
C SER A 929 6.42 5.03 -8.90
N ASN A 930 6.74 4.79 -7.63
CA ASN A 930 6.88 3.48 -7.01
C ASN A 930 6.82 3.64 -5.48
N GLY A 931 6.25 2.67 -4.75
CA GLY A 931 6.09 2.71 -3.30
C GLY A 931 4.63 2.72 -2.83
N SER A 932 4.41 2.90 -1.53
CA SER A 932 3.10 2.79 -0.88
C SER A 932 2.52 4.11 -0.38
N LYS A 933 3.30 5.18 -0.28
CA LYS A 933 2.82 6.49 0.18
C LYS A 933 2.17 7.27 -0.95
N ASN A 934 1.04 7.91 -0.67
CA ASN A 934 0.38 8.78 -1.64
C ASN A 934 1.14 10.11 -1.75
N LEU A 935 1.33 10.57 -2.98
CA LEU A 935 1.70 11.94 -3.28
C LEU A 935 0.44 12.66 -3.74
N TYR A 936 0.03 13.69 -3.01
CA TYR A 936 -1.13 14.51 -3.30
C TYR A 936 -0.75 15.67 -4.22
N VAL A 937 -1.71 16.15 -5.01
CA VAL A 937 -1.59 17.38 -5.80
C VAL A 937 -2.69 18.36 -5.42
N ALA A 938 -2.35 19.64 -5.31
CA ALA A 938 -3.28 20.76 -5.23
C ALA A 938 -2.91 21.81 -6.29
N TYR A 939 -3.90 22.45 -6.91
CA TYR A 939 -3.73 23.54 -7.86
C TYR A 939 -4.15 24.88 -7.25
N ASN A 940 -3.31 25.90 -7.39
CA ASN A 940 -3.61 27.25 -6.94
C ASN A 940 -4.16 28.10 -8.10
N PRO A 941 -5.49 28.37 -8.15
CA PRO A 941 -6.06 29.23 -9.18
C PRO A 941 -5.63 30.70 -9.05
N ASN A 942 -5.11 31.10 -7.88
CA ASN A 942 -4.73 32.48 -7.59
C ASN A 942 -3.23 32.75 -7.78
N ALA A 943 -2.42 31.72 -8.09
CA ALA A 943 -1.01 31.91 -8.40
C ALA A 943 -0.83 32.54 -9.78
N VAL A 944 0.23 33.34 -9.94
CA VAL A 944 0.51 34.07 -11.20
C VAL A 944 0.71 33.11 -12.38
N SER A 945 1.24 31.91 -12.11
CA SER A 945 1.46 30.86 -13.11
C SER A 945 0.35 29.79 -13.17
N GLY A 946 -0.55 29.72 -12.18
CA GLY A 946 -1.42 28.55 -11.96
C GLY A 946 -0.68 27.36 -11.31
N SER A 947 0.03 27.61 -10.22
CA SER A 947 0.99 26.67 -9.63
C SER A 947 0.35 25.42 -9.01
N HIS A 948 1.05 24.28 -9.14
CA HIS A 948 0.70 23.03 -8.47
C HIS A 948 1.64 22.78 -7.28
N ASN A 949 1.12 22.23 -6.18
CA ASN A 949 1.90 21.69 -5.07
C ASN A 949 1.74 20.18 -5.05
N TYR A 950 2.86 19.47 -5.00
CA TYR A 950 2.93 18.03 -4.82
C TYR A 950 3.56 17.71 -3.46
N THR A 951 2.84 16.95 -2.63
CA THR A 951 3.26 16.68 -1.25
C THR A 951 2.87 15.29 -0.78
N THR A 952 3.70 14.68 0.07
CA THR A 952 3.34 13.44 0.81
C THR A 952 2.54 13.74 2.07
N SER A 953 2.46 15.01 2.46
CA SER A 953 1.74 15.45 3.66
C SER A 953 0.27 15.70 3.35
N SER A 954 -0.60 14.83 3.84
CA SER A 954 -2.05 15.07 3.79
C SER A 954 -2.45 16.34 4.56
N TYR A 955 -1.69 16.73 5.59
CA TYR A 955 -1.89 17.99 6.30
C TYR A 955 -1.66 19.21 5.39
N GLU A 956 -0.54 19.24 4.67
CA GLU A 956 -0.24 20.32 3.71
C GLU A 956 -1.31 20.39 2.62
N GLN A 957 -1.67 19.25 2.03
CA GLN A 957 -2.74 19.15 1.05
C GLN A 957 -4.07 19.72 1.56
N ASN A 958 -4.52 19.29 2.75
CA ASN A 958 -5.80 19.72 3.32
C ASN A 958 -5.79 21.20 3.70
N TYR A 959 -4.65 21.70 4.21
CA TYR A 959 -4.48 23.11 4.49
C TYR A 959 -4.57 23.96 3.20
N LEU A 960 -3.90 23.54 2.12
CA LEU A 960 -3.96 24.23 0.82
C LEU A 960 -5.40 24.29 0.28
N LEU A 961 -6.15 23.18 0.35
CA LEU A 961 -7.56 23.15 -0.06
C LEU A 961 -8.43 24.08 0.79
N LYS A 962 -8.19 24.14 2.11
CA LYS A 962 -8.91 25.04 3.02
C LYS A 962 -8.69 26.51 2.69
N ILE A 963 -7.48 26.89 2.24
CA ILE A 963 -7.14 28.28 1.89
C ILE A 963 -7.43 28.62 0.42
N GLY A 964 -8.20 27.78 -0.28
CA GLY A 964 -8.74 28.09 -1.61
C GLY A 964 -7.97 27.50 -2.79
N TRP A 965 -7.04 26.57 -2.57
CA TRP A 965 -6.51 25.73 -3.65
C TRP A 965 -7.57 24.68 -4.02
N ILE A 966 -7.54 24.19 -5.26
CA ILE A 966 -8.51 23.22 -5.79
C ILE A 966 -7.80 21.95 -6.29
N TYR A 967 -8.58 20.97 -6.78
CA TYR A 967 -8.07 19.75 -7.42
C TYR A 967 -7.25 18.83 -6.49
N GLY A 968 -7.77 18.56 -5.29
CA GLY A 968 -7.14 17.66 -4.33
C GLY A 968 -7.27 16.19 -4.69
N ALA A 969 -6.26 15.66 -5.38
CA ALA A 969 -6.23 14.26 -5.82
C ALA A 969 -4.91 13.59 -5.43
N ILE A 970 -4.91 12.24 -5.44
CA ILE A 970 -3.66 11.48 -5.40
C ILE A 970 -3.08 11.53 -6.82
N ALA A 971 -1.92 12.16 -6.97
CA ALA A 971 -1.23 12.25 -8.24
C ALA A 971 -0.61 10.89 -8.60
N TRP A 972 0.17 10.32 -7.68
CA TRP A 972 0.79 8.99 -7.80
C TRP A 972 1.34 8.50 -6.45
N LYS A 973 2.09 7.39 -6.44
CA LYS A 973 2.70 6.82 -5.22
C LYS A 973 4.23 6.92 -5.19
N VAL A 974 4.78 7.12 -4.00
CA VAL A 974 6.21 7.30 -3.70
C VAL A 974 6.62 6.44 -2.48
N ASN A 975 7.93 6.32 -2.20
CA ASN A 975 8.45 5.46 -1.11
C ASN A 975 8.40 6.10 0.28
#